data_AF-A0A955X2J9-F1
#
_entry.id   AF-A0A955X2J9-F1
#
_cell.length_a   1.000
_cell.length_b   1.000
_cell.length_c   1.000
_cell.angle_alpha   90.00
_cell.angle_beta   90.00
_cell.angle_gamma   90.00
#
_symmetry.space_group_name_H-M   'P 1'
#
loop_
_entity.id
_entity.type
_entity.pdbx_description
1 polymer ?
#
loop_
_entity_poly.entity_id
_entity_poly.type
_entity_poly.pdbx_seq_one_letter_code
_entity_poly.pdbx_strand_id
1 'polypeptide(L)'
;MRARGLLALLLVTGCSERGPDGYGKVAEGIFAPLGEVLPSATPEQRATFQRGLETSQRRFKVSEGLGPAFNVTFCGACHERPTPGGSAGMYRTFSISGYRLADGAFVMGESAGAAGGVVRIYHAAGGQARPAVPETTTIFGQRNPIPFFGVGLLAELSNEEILSRADPDDEDGDGISGRPNWERGFVGRFGRKSQTASIEGFIRGPLFNHLGLTTDPLSDAQRAALPVDSSSRETSQGEFGLSQAALRTAQAAVLDDQLLDDDAAPDPELSTDDLFDLVSFSMLLAVPSLEPLTPEGEAGRQVFEDAGCGGCHAPRLEGPRGPLPVYSDLLLHDMGDALADDIDQGEASGREFRTQPLWGVSAVGPYLHDGRAETMLQAILLHGGEAQAARDRVAARPGAEQAQLVAFLMSLGGRDQYSPGLVPMDEPAPDFGAWGGPVRAMSGREAARFEAGRRLFDRERGLASGLGAPRFNGDSCRACHFEPVLGGAGPLGVNVMRHGIANAEGRFVPPAVGTILHRETALIGHAPVAQAAANVFEPRQTPHLFGLGLIDALPEAVIMANADPDDAVSADGITGRVSYTDDGRVGRFGWKAQVPSLAEFVRDAFGAELGMTVAYQPGLTFGRLHDEDAVADPEVPVEEAELMRDFLAALGPPPRAEGDVQAGLQVFEATGCAACHIPALEGPGGAVPLFSDLLLHEILPTDAWGVEDTSANMREFRTAPLWGLRETAPYWHTGEAETVEAAILLHEGEGRAAQDAFRSLSTVEKEALLAFLGTL
;
A
#
# COMPACT_ATOMS: atom_id res chain seq x y z
N MET A 1 3.01 -84.00 30.93
CA MET A 1 2.50 -83.18 29.82
C MET A 1 3.11 -81.79 29.93
N ARG A 2 4.08 -81.45 29.07
CA ARG A 2 4.70 -80.11 29.00
C ARG A 2 4.63 -79.68 27.53
N ALA A 3 3.88 -78.62 27.26
CA ALA A 3 3.79 -77.98 25.96
C ALA A 3 4.92 -76.95 25.81
N ARG A 4 5.61 -76.98 24.68
CA ARG A 4 6.60 -75.98 24.24
C ARG A 4 5.85 -74.87 23.51
N GLY A 5 5.95 -73.63 23.97
CA GLY A 5 5.56 -72.43 23.24
C GLY A 5 6.80 -71.78 22.63
N LEU A 6 6.79 -71.57 21.32
CA LEU A 6 7.78 -70.79 20.58
C LEU A 6 7.52 -69.30 20.84
N LEU A 7 8.55 -68.57 21.28
CA LEU A 7 8.55 -67.11 21.37
C LEU A 7 9.08 -66.57 20.04
N ALA A 8 8.24 -65.92 19.25
CA ALA A 8 8.66 -65.16 18.06
C ALA A 8 8.82 -63.70 18.46
N LEU A 9 10.07 -63.21 18.40
CA LEU A 9 10.44 -61.81 18.57
C LEU A 9 10.07 -61.08 17.26
N LEU A 10 9.00 -60.28 17.28
CA LEU A 10 8.68 -59.34 16.20
C LEU A 10 9.45 -58.04 16.45
N LEU A 11 10.57 -57.89 15.75
CA LEU A 11 11.21 -56.60 15.51
C LEU A 11 10.30 -55.82 14.54
N VAL A 12 9.56 -54.84 15.05
CA VAL A 12 8.90 -53.82 14.23
C VAL A 12 9.93 -52.73 13.96
N THR A 13 10.63 -52.85 12.84
CA THR A 13 11.35 -51.72 12.23
C THR A 13 10.32 -50.82 11.55
N GLY A 14 9.83 -49.81 12.26
CA GLY A 14 9.10 -48.70 11.65
C GLY A 14 10.10 -47.72 11.04
N CYS A 15 10.58 -47.99 9.82
CA CYS A 15 11.18 -46.94 9.01
C CYS A 15 10.04 -46.04 8.53
N SER A 16 9.88 -44.86 9.14
CA SER A 16 9.10 -43.78 8.52
C SER A 16 9.67 -43.53 7.13
N GLU A 17 8.85 -43.61 6.08
CA GLU A 17 9.24 -43.29 4.71
C GLU A 17 9.57 -41.79 4.63
N ARG A 18 10.83 -41.44 4.89
CA ARG A 18 11.33 -40.08 4.66
C ARG A 18 11.17 -39.78 3.17
N GLY A 19 10.51 -38.67 2.85
CA GLY A 19 10.40 -38.16 1.49
C GLY A 19 11.77 -37.84 0.86
N PRO A 20 11.83 -37.53 -0.44
CA PRO A 20 13.08 -37.22 -1.15
C PRO A 20 13.87 -36.03 -0.59
N ASP A 21 13.24 -35.17 0.21
CA ASP A 21 13.85 -34.04 0.92
C ASP A 21 14.31 -34.39 2.36
N GLY A 22 14.05 -35.62 2.84
CA GLY A 22 14.39 -36.06 4.19
C GLY A 22 13.33 -35.73 5.27
N TYR A 23 12.27 -35.00 4.92
CA TYR A 23 11.30 -34.42 5.87
C TYR A 23 9.90 -35.07 5.84
N GLY A 24 9.77 -36.22 5.19
CA GLY A 24 8.49 -36.94 5.09
C GLY A 24 7.62 -36.48 3.92
N LYS A 25 6.46 -37.13 3.75
CA LYS A 25 5.55 -36.84 2.63
C LYS A 25 4.69 -35.63 2.96
N VAL A 26 4.72 -34.61 2.11
CA VAL A 26 3.89 -33.40 2.24
C VAL A 26 2.41 -33.72 2.13
N ALA A 27 1.57 -32.98 2.86
CA ALA A 27 0.12 -32.99 2.67
C ALA A 27 -0.25 -32.77 1.19
N GLU A 28 -1.20 -33.57 0.69
CA GLU A 28 -1.65 -33.50 -0.71
C GLU A 28 -2.69 -32.39 -0.92
N GLY A 29 -2.76 -31.83 -2.13
CA GLY A 29 -3.83 -30.90 -2.51
C GLY A 29 -3.76 -29.50 -1.87
N ILE A 30 -2.59 -29.11 -1.34
CA ILE A 30 -2.37 -27.81 -0.70
C ILE A 30 -1.72 -26.75 -1.61
N PHE A 31 -1.13 -27.18 -2.73
CA PHE A 31 -0.30 -26.32 -3.59
C PHE A 31 -1.06 -25.80 -4.82
N ALA A 32 -0.95 -24.50 -5.09
CA ALA A 32 -1.40 -23.86 -6.33
C ALA A 32 -0.47 -22.67 -6.67
N PRO A 33 -0.61 -22.02 -7.83
CA PRO A 33 0.01 -20.70 -8.06
C PRO A 33 -0.38 -19.68 -6.97
N LEU A 34 0.44 -18.66 -6.75
CA LEU A 34 0.15 -17.60 -5.76
C LEU A 34 -1.18 -16.91 -6.08
N GLY A 35 -2.02 -16.74 -5.05
CA GLY A 35 -3.34 -16.10 -5.15
C GLY A 35 -4.46 -17.06 -5.55
N GLU A 36 -4.14 -18.32 -5.89
CA GLU A 36 -5.14 -19.32 -6.25
C GLU A 36 -5.74 -20.02 -5.02
N VAL A 37 -6.96 -20.49 -5.21
CA VAL A 37 -7.71 -21.24 -4.20
C VAL A 37 -7.12 -22.64 -3.99
N LEU A 38 -7.17 -23.13 -2.75
CA LEU A 38 -6.76 -24.50 -2.38
C LEU A 38 -7.35 -25.54 -3.34
N PRO A 39 -6.53 -26.43 -3.94
CA PRO A 39 -7.01 -27.50 -4.81
C PRO A 39 -8.04 -28.43 -4.14
N SER A 40 -7.93 -28.63 -2.83
CA SER A 40 -8.88 -29.44 -2.06
C SER A 40 -10.23 -28.77 -1.81
N ALA A 41 -10.42 -27.50 -2.18
CA ALA A 41 -11.65 -26.76 -1.90
C ALA A 41 -12.87 -27.34 -2.64
N THR A 42 -14.00 -27.47 -1.95
CA THR A 42 -15.28 -27.89 -2.54
C THR A 42 -15.82 -26.83 -3.52
N PRO A 43 -16.78 -27.17 -4.39
CA PRO A 43 -17.42 -26.18 -5.25
C PRO A 43 -18.02 -24.98 -4.49
N GLU A 44 -18.62 -25.25 -3.32
CA GLU A 44 -19.19 -24.22 -2.46
C GLU A 44 -18.10 -23.32 -1.87
N GLN A 45 -17.00 -23.91 -1.39
CA GLN A 45 -15.85 -23.16 -0.87
C GLN A 45 -15.22 -22.28 -1.96
N ARG A 46 -15.11 -22.77 -3.20
CA ARG A 46 -14.61 -21.97 -4.33
C ARG A 46 -15.51 -20.78 -4.65
N ALA A 47 -16.82 -20.97 -4.58
CA ALA A 47 -17.77 -19.88 -4.76
C ALA A 47 -17.61 -18.83 -3.65
N THR A 48 -17.43 -19.25 -2.40
CA THR A 48 -17.15 -18.35 -1.26
C THR A 48 -15.81 -17.64 -1.40
N PHE A 49 -14.75 -18.34 -1.83
CA PHE A 49 -13.44 -17.74 -2.12
C PHE A 49 -13.55 -16.62 -3.15
N GLN A 50 -14.32 -16.83 -4.23
CA GLN A 50 -14.50 -15.82 -5.27
C GLN A 50 -15.23 -14.57 -4.75
N ARG A 51 -16.28 -14.74 -3.94
CA ARG A 51 -16.96 -13.59 -3.31
C ARG A 51 -16.05 -12.86 -2.34
N GLY A 52 -15.27 -13.59 -1.54
CA GLY A 52 -14.30 -12.98 -0.62
C GLY A 52 -13.18 -12.23 -1.34
N LEU A 53 -12.73 -12.74 -2.50
CA LEU A 53 -11.81 -12.05 -3.38
C LEU A 53 -12.41 -10.73 -3.88
N GLU A 54 -13.66 -10.75 -4.36
CA GLU A 54 -14.38 -9.54 -4.77
C GLU A 54 -14.50 -8.53 -3.63
N THR A 55 -14.87 -8.97 -2.42
CA THR A 55 -14.92 -8.13 -1.22
C THR A 55 -13.55 -7.55 -0.88
N SER A 56 -12.47 -8.31 -0.99
CA SER A 56 -11.10 -7.83 -0.72
C SER A 56 -10.65 -6.71 -1.68
N GLN A 57 -11.20 -6.69 -2.89
CA GLN A 57 -10.89 -5.71 -3.94
C GLN A 57 -11.87 -4.53 -3.98
N ARG A 58 -12.97 -4.59 -3.21
CA ARG A 58 -13.95 -3.52 -3.11
C ARG A 58 -13.34 -2.28 -2.45
N ARG A 59 -13.37 -1.16 -3.16
CA ARG A 59 -13.02 0.17 -2.65
C ARG A 59 -14.20 0.76 -1.89
N PHE A 60 -13.96 1.12 -0.65
CA PHE A 60 -14.93 1.84 0.17
C PHE A 60 -14.80 3.33 -0.07
N LYS A 61 -15.95 3.96 -0.25
CA LYS A 61 -16.11 5.41 -0.33
C LYS A 61 -16.36 6.01 1.04
N VAL A 62 -16.16 7.32 1.19
CA VAL A 62 -16.51 8.02 2.45
C VAL A 62 -18.01 7.92 2.67
N SER A 63 -18.81 8.01 1.60
CA SER A 63 -20.26 7.81 1.66
C SER A 63 -20.70 6.39 2.03
N GLU A 64 -19.79 5.41 1.98
CA GLU A 64 -20.02 4.01 2.32
C GLU A 64 -19.40 3.62 3.68
N GLY A 65 -18.81 4.55 4.44
CA GLY A 65 -18.19 4.23 5.73
C GLY A 65 -16.66 4.31 5.81
N LEU A 66 -15.99 4.73 4.73
CA LEU A 66 -14.54 4.88 4.80
C LEU A 66 -14.19 6.05 5.74
N GLY A 67 -13.68 5.70 6.93
CA GLY A 67 -13.17 6.67 7.89
C GLY A 67 -13.84 6.58 9.26
N PRO A 68 -13.93 7.69 10.02
CA PRO A 68 -13.52 9.04 9.64
C PRO A 68 -12.01 9.17 9.51
N ALA A 69 -11.21 8.24 10.04
CA ALA A 69 -9.75 8.19 9.89
C ALA A 69 -9.30 6.86 9.28
N PHE A 70 -8.41 6.89 8.28
CA PHE A 70 -8.00 5.71 7.53
C PHE A 70 -6.58 5.84 6.97
N ASN A 71 -6.04 4.73 6.45
CA ASN A 71 -4.75 4.62 5.78
C ASN A 71 -4.89 4.11 4.34
N VAL A 72 -5.88 3.27 4.07
CA VAL A 72 -6.17 2.69 2.76
C VAL A 72 -7.67 2.63 2.53
N THR A 73 -8.10 2.42 1.29
CA THR A 73 -9.53 2.39 0.91
C THR A 73 -10.08 0.99 0.64
N PHE A 74 -9.23 -0.05 0.67
CA PHE A 74 -9.60 -1.45 0.46
C PHE A 74 -8.49 -2.39 0.96
N CYS A 75 -8.80 -3.67 1.14
CA CYS A 75 -7.85 -4.68 1.65
C CYS A 75 -6.70 -4.94 0.66
N GLY A 76 -7.04 -5.06 -0.63
CA GLY A 76 -6.06 -5.31 -1.69
C GLY A 76 -4.94 -4.28 -1.76
N ALA A 77 -5.15 -3.04 -1.31
CA ALA A 77 -4.12 -2.00 -1.31
C ALA A 77 -2.85 -2.38 -0.53
N CYS A 78 -2.99 -3.18 0.54
CA CYS A 78 -1.86 -3.69 1.34
C CYS A 78 -1.51 -5.15 1.03
N HIS A 79 -2.34 -5.86 0.26
CA HIS A 79 -2.23 -7.29 -0.02
C HIS A 79 -2.30 -7.58 -1.51
N GLU A 80 -1.60 -6.78 -2.30
CA GLU A 80 -1.63 -6.76 -3.77
C GLU A 80 -0.50 -7.58 -4.42
N ARG A 81 0.59 -7.86 -3.69
CA ARG A 81 1.84 -8.36 -4.27
C ARG A 81 2.13 -9.83 -3.94
N PRO A 82 2.43 -10.68 -4.94
CA PRO A 82 2.34 -10.42 -6.38
C PRO A 82 0.90 -10.57 -6.91
N THR A 83 0.01 -11.09 -6.07
CA THR A 83 -1.40 -11.34 -6.36
C THR A 83 -2.23 -11.02 -5.10
N PRO A 84 -3.56 -10.89 -5.22
CA PRO A 84 -4.44 -10.70 -4.07
C PRO A 84 -4.20 -11.69 -2.93
N GLY A 85 -4.07 -11.18 -1.71
CA GLY A 85 -3.71 -11.94 -0.51
C GLY A 85 -2.20 -12.00 -0.24
N GLY A 86 -1.39 -11.35 -1.05
CA GLY A 86 0.05 -11.26 -0.87
C GLY A 86 0.51 -10.16 0.11
N SER A 87 1.74 -9.67 -0.04
CA SER A 87 2.30 -8.53 0.69
C SER A 87 2.11 -7.22 -0.10
N ALA A 88 2.90 -6.19 0.21
CA ALA A 88 2.95 -4.94 -0.56
C ALA A 88 4.33 -4.27 -0.47
N GLY A 89 4.57 -3.33 -1.38
CA GLY A 89 5.76 -2.46 -1.39
C GLY A 89 5.90 -1.60 -0.12
N MET A 90 7.05 -0.92 0.00
CA MET A 90 7.35 -0.05 1.13
C MET A 90 6.35 1.09 1.31
N TYR A 91 5.72 1.57 0.22
CA TYR A 91 4.70 2.63 0.28
C TYR A 91 3.41 2.25 1.02
N ARG A 92 3.26 0.96 1.38
CA ARG A 92 2.17 0.43 2.21
C ARG A 92 2.62 -0.01 3.59
N THR A 93 3.88 0.26 3.93
CA THR A 93 4.31 0.24 5.33
C THR A 93 3.43 1.19 6.13
N PHE A 94 3.29 0.94 7.42
CA PHE A 94 2.56 1.82 8.32
C PHE A 94 3.22 1.83 9.68
N SER A 95 2.93 2.89 10.44
CA SER A 95 3.42 3.04 11.79
C SER A 95 2.42 2.51 12.79
N ILE A 96 2.90 1.70 13.73
CA ILE A 96 2.25 1.43 15.02
C ILE A 96 2.99 2.21 16.10
N SER A 97 2.30 2.60 17.15
CA SER A 97 2.82 3.57 18.10
C SER A 97 2.40 3.29 19.54
N GLY A 98 3.14 3.88 20.47
CA GLY A 98 2.85 3.83 21.89
C GLY A 98 3.78 4.68 22.73
N TYR A 99 3.73 4.45 24.02
CA TYR A 99 4.56 5.13 25.01
C TYR A 99 4.71 4.27 26.26
N ARG A 100 5.70 4.59 27.10
CA ARG A 100 5.89 3.91 28.40
C ARG A 100 5.45 4.81 29.54
N LEU A 101 4.76 4.23 30.51
CA LEU A 101 4.44 4.86 31.78
C LEU A 101 5.69 4.94 32.66
N ALA A 102 5.59 5.70 33.76
CA ALA A 102 6.71 5.89 34.69
C ALA A 102 7.18 4.59 35.37
N ASP A 103 6.32 3.56 35.44
CA ASP A 103 6.64 2.23 35.95
C ASP A 103 7.21 1.28 34.88
N GLY A 104 7.38 1.77 33.64
CA GLY A 104 7.90 1.01 32.50
C GLY A 104 6.84 0.28 31.66
N ALA A 105 5.58 0.25 32.11
CA ALA A 105 4.51 -0.41 31.38
C ALA A 105 4.26 0.28 30.03
N PHE A 106 4.22 -0.52 28.96
CA PHE A 106 3.93 -0.03 27.61
C PHE A 106 2.42 0.17 27.43
N VAL A 107 2.05 1.28 26.80
CA VAL A 107 0.68 1.63 26.45
C VAL A 107 0.62 1.92 24.96
N MET A 108 -0.32 1.26 24.28
CA MET A 108 -0.60 1.51 22.86
C MET A 108 -1.02 2.96 22.64
N GLY A 109 -0.51 3.55 21.56
CA GLY A 109 -0.85 4.90 21.14
C GLY A 109 -2.28 4.97 20.61
N GLU A 110 -2.77 6.19 20.52
CA GLU A 110 -4.04 6.52 19.88
C GLU A 110 -3.79 7.54 18.78
N SER A 111 -4.55 7.45 17.69
CA SER A 111 -4.45 8.34 16.54
C SER A 111 -5.86 8.47 15.96
N ALA A 112 -6.64 9.47 16.38
CA ALA A 112 -8.09 9.66 16.10
C ALA A 112 -9.07 8.66 16.78
N GLY A 113 -8.85 8.31 18.05
CA GLY A 113 -9.61 7.28 18.75
C GLY A 113 -8.80 5.99 18.91
N ALA A 114 -9.46 4.90 19.27
CA ALA A 114 -8.80 3.66 19.69
C ALA A 114 -8.29 2.79 18.52
N ALA A 115 -7.39 3.32 17.69
CA ALA A 115 -6.81 2.65 16.52
C ALA A 115 -5.86 1.46 16.81
N GLY A 116 -5.91 0.87 18.00
CA GLY A 116 -4.99 -0.19 18.40
C GLY A 116 -3.52 0.15 18.12
N GLY A 117 -3.08 1.37 18.44
CA GLY A 117 -1.70 1.83 18.16
C GLY A 117 -1.40 2.24 16.72
N VAL A 118 -2.23 1.89 15.73
CA VAL A 118 -2.01 2.26 14.32
C VAL A 118 -2.10 3.77 14.15
N VAL A 119 -1.08 4.37 13.54
CA VAL A 119 -1.08 5.78 13.16
C VAL A 119 -1.88 5.92 11.87
N ARG A 120 -2.93 6.74 11.91
CA ARG A 120 -3.81 6.99 10.75
C ARG A 120 -3.41 8.29 10.05
N ILE A 121 -3.29 8.24 8.73
CA ILE A 121 -2.70 9.29 7.90
C ILE A 121 -3.76 10.22 7.31
N TYR A 122 -4.94 9.70 6.99
CA TYR A 122 -6.01 10.43 6.32
C TYR A 122 -7.21 10.58 7.23
N HIS A 123 -7.94 11.68 7.07
CA HIS A 123 -9.18 11.94 7.77
C HIS A 123 -10.22 12.56 6.84
N ALA A 124 -11.41 11.96 6.77
CA ALA A 124 -12.50 12.37 5.89
C ALA A 124 -13.48 13.38 6.54
N ALA A 125 -13.54 13.46 7.88
CA ALA A 125 -14.53 14.27 8.59
C ALA A 125 -13.96 15.60 9.14
N GLY A 126 -14.55 16.75 8.80
CA GLY A 126 -14.20 18.04 9.41
C GLY A 126 -12.80 18.58 9.07
N GLY A 127 -12.53 19.83 9.44
CA GLY A 127 -11.42 20.67 8.92
C GLY A 127 -9.97 20.25 9.21
N GLN A 128 -9.69 19.01 9.63
CA GLN A 128 -8.33 18.46 9.68
C GLN A 128 -8.23 17.25 8.76
N ALA A 129 -7.49 17.37 7.66
CA ALA A 129 -7.31 16.29 6.69
C ALA A 129 -6.28 15.22 7.10
N ARG A 130 -5.55 15.45 8.20
CA ARG A 130 -4.62 14.49 8.82
C ARG A 130 -4.86 14.42 10.32
N PRO A 131 -5.06 13.24 10.91
CA PRO A 131 -5.16 13.07 12.36
C PRO A 131 -3.92 13.58 13.10
N ALA A 132 -4.13 14.22 14.25
CA ALA A 132 -3.04 14.56 15.15
C ALA A 132 -2.50 13.30 15.86
N VAL A 133 -1.18 13.21 15.97
CA VAL A 133 -0.50 12.23 16.82
C VAL A 133 -0.22 12.91 18.18
N PRO A 134 -0.69 12.35 19.31
CA PRO A 134 -0.46 12.94 20.63
C PRO A 134 1.04 13.09 20.96
N GLU A 135 1.43 14.18 21.61
CA GLU A 135 2.83 14.40 22.03
C GLU A 135 3.35 13.36 23.03
N THR A 136 2.45 12.66 23.73
CA THR A 136 2.80 11.54 24.61
C THR A 136 3.28 10.31 23.84
N THR A 137 2.90 10.17 22.57
CA THR A 137 3.31 9.08 21.70
C THR A 137 4.77 9.27 21.31
N THR A 138 5.63 8.39 21.83
CA THR A 138 7.09 8.55 21.78
C THR A 138 7.81 7.34 21.20
N ILE A 139 7.10 6.22 21.03
CA ILE A 139 7.62 4.99 20.45
C ILE A 139 6.86 4.72 19.16
N PHE A 140 7.59 4.46 18.07
CA PHE A 140 7.03 4.13 16.78
C PHE A 140 7.71 2.89 16.21
N GLY A 141 6.92 1.90 15.81
CA GLY A 141 7.37 0.73 15.06
C GLY A 141 6.82 0.76 13.64
N GLN A 142 7.62 0.37 12.66
CA GLN A 142 7.16 0.22 11.28
C GLN A 142 6.71 -1.22 11.00
N ARG A 143 5.70 -1.37 10.14
CA ARG A 143 5.13 -2.64 9.74
C ARG A 143 4.87 -2.71 8.25
N ASN A 144 5.48 -3.69 7.59
CA ASN A 144 5.12 -4.06 6.23
C ASN A 144 4.03 -5.15 6.24
N PRO A 145 3.02 -5.09 5.35
CA PRO A 145 1.95 -6.09 5.27
C PRO A 145 2.45 -7.53 5.09
N ILE A 146 1.74 -8.50 5.68
CA ILE A 146 2.09 -9.92 5.58
C ILE A 146 1.25 -10.64 4.51
N PRO A 147 1.81 -11.63 3.80
CA PRO A 147 1.02 -12.48 2.92
C PRO A 147 0.13 -13.48 3.69
N PHE A 148 -0.99 -13.86 3.08
CA PHE A 148 -2.01 -14.78 3.62
C PHE A 148 -1.95 -16.18 2.99
N PHE A 149 -0.94 -16.50 2.17
CA PHE A 149 -0.83 -17.80 1.52
C PHE A 149 -0.81 -18.94 2.54
N GLY A 150 -1.76 -19.88 2.42
CA GLY A 150 -1.85 -21.06 3.28
C GLY A 150 -2.27 -20.81 4.72
N VAL A 151 -2.74 -19.60 5.11
CA VAL A 151 -3.05 -19.32 6.52
C VAL A 151 -4.16 -20.19 7.10
N GLY A 152 -5.09 -20.68 6.27
CA GLY A 152 -6.08 -21.66 6.69
C GLY A 152 -5.46 -22.98 7.16
N LEU A 153 -4.36 -23.42 6.54
CA LEU A 153 -3.63 -24.62 6.97
C LEU A 153 -2.91 -24.38 8.30
N LEU A 154 -2.45 -23.15 8.56
CA LEU A 154 -1.89 -22.78 9.87
C LEU A 154 -2.98 -22.76 10.95
N ALA A 155 -4.21 -22.37 10.61
CA ALA A 155 -5.35 -22.42 11.52
C ALA A 155 -5.71 -23.87 11.93
N GLU A 156 -5.42 -24.87 11.08
CA GLU A 156 -5.66 -26.28 11.39
C GLU A 156 -4.62 -26.92 12.33
N LEU A 157 -3.48 -26.26 12.57
CA LEU A 157 -2.44 -26.79 13.47
C LEU A 157 -2.97 -26.90 14.90
N SER A 158 -2.59 -27.97 15.59
CA SER A 158 -2.93 -28.13 17.01
C SER A 158 -2.06 -27.20 17.85
N ASN A 159 -2.57 -26.79 19.03
CA ASN A 159 -1.76 -26.07 19.99
C ASN A 159 -0.58 -26.94 20.46
N GLU A 160 -0.77 -28.26 20.57
CA GLU A 160 0.28 -29.21 20.94
C GLU A 160 1.46 -29.19 19.96
N GLU A 161 1.22 -29.16 18.63
CA GLU A 161 2.30 -29.10 17.64
C GLU A 161 3.15 -27.83 17.82
N ILE A 162 2.50 -26.66 17.96
CA ILE A 162 3.21 -25.39 18.15
C ILE A 162 3.98 -25.40 19.47
N LEU A 163 3.33 -25.79 20.57
CA LEU A 163 3.93 -25.81 21.90
C LEU A 163 5.04 -26.86 22.04
N SER A 164 5.00 -27.95 21.27
CA SER A 164 6.04 -28.99 21.30
C SER A 164 7.42 -28.52 20.88
N ARG A 165 7.49 -27.33 20.24
CA ARG A 165 8.73 -26.70 19.76
C ARG A 165 9.19 -25.55 20.64
N ALA A 166 8.39 -25.16 21.63
CA ALA A 166 8.76 -24.09 22.53
C ALA A 166 9.88 -24.56 23.46
N ASP A 167 10.94 -23.76 23.55
CA ASP A 167 12.05 -23.94 24.47
C ASP A 167 12.37 -22.60 25.16
N PRO A 168 11.46 -22.04 25.96
CA PRO A 168 11.65 -20.71 26.55
C PRO A 168 12.85 -20.60 27.50
N ASP A 169 13.39 -21.72 27.97
CA ASP A 169 14.50 -21.79 28.92
C ASP A 169 15.83 -22.22 28.27
N ASP A 170 15.87 -22.40 26.93
CA ASP A 170 17.05 -22.88 26.17
C ASP A 170 17.63 -24.16 26.82
N GLU A 171 16.78 -25.16 27.06
CA GLU A 171 17.14 -26.40 27.75
C GLU A 171 18.19 -27.21 26.98
N ASP A 172 18.21 -27.11 25.65
CA ASP A 172 19.18 -27.81 24.81
C ASP A 172 20.51 -27.03 24.60
N GLY A 173 20.54 -25.74 24.97
CA GLY A 173 21.71 -24.88 24.97
C GLY A 173 22.19 -24.50 23.56
N ASP A 174 21.30 -24.52 22.57
CA ASP A 174 21.59 -24.06 21.21
C ASP A 174 21.52 -22.53 21.06
N GLY A 175 20.99 -21.84 22.08
CA GLY A 175 20.87 -20.38 22.16
C GLY A 175 19.58 -19.82 21.54
N ILE A 176 18.61 -20.68 21.22
CA ILE A 176 17.29 -20.32 20.68
C ILE A 176 16.24 -20.56 21.77
N SER A 177 15.47 -19.53 22.09
CA SER A 177 14.51 -19.55 23.21
C SER A 177 13.07 -19.37 22.74
N GLY A 178 12.71 -20.06 21.65
CA GLY A 178 11.42 -19.91 20.99
C GLY A 178 10.25 -20.11 21.96
N ARG A 179 9.32 -19.14 22.01
CA ARG A 179 8.16 -19.20 22.93
C ARG A 179 6.84 -18.76 22.28
N PRO A 180 5.68 -19.27 22.73
CA PRO A 180 4.40 -18.83 22.22
C PRO A 180 4.06 -17.40 22.69
N ASN A 181 3.21 -16.71 21.93
CA ASN A 181 2.41 -15.60 22.45
C ASN A 181 1.00 -16.10 22.77
N TRP A 182 0.26 -15.31 23.56
CA TRP A 182 -1.06 -15.68 24.06
C TRP A 182 -2.10 -14.59 23.80
N GLU A 183 -3.26 -14.99 23.29
CA GLU A 183 -4.46 -14.16 23.22
C GLU A 183 -5.50 -14.75 24.17
N ARG A 184 -5.73 -14.14 25.33
CA ARG A 184 -6.72 -14.60 26.33
C ARG A 184 -6.58 -16.09 26.70
N GLY A 185 -5.34 -16.56 26.83
CA GLY A 185 -5.04 -17.97 27.16
C GLY A 185 -5.13 -18.95 25.97
N PHE A 186 -5.30 -18.46 24.75
CA PHE A 186 -5.16 -19.24 23.52
C PHE A 186 -3.81 -18.97 22.87
N VAL A 187 -3.19 -20.01 22.30
CA VAL A 187 -1.92 -19.87 21.58
C VAL A 187 -2.15 -18.96 20.38
N GLY A 188 -1.47 -17.83 20.35
CA GLY A 188 -1.50 -16.89 19.25
C GLY A 188 -0.77 -17.43 18.03
N ARG A 189 -1.28 -17.13 16.83
CA ARG A 189 -0.82 -17.73 15.57
C ARG A 189 -0.61 -16.72 14.45
N PHE A 190 -1.39 -15.65 14.44
CA PHE A 190 -1.44 -14.70 13.34
C PHE A 190 -0.87 -13.33 13.74
N GLY A 191 -0.39 -12.60 12.74
CA GLY A 191 0.32 -11.33 12.90
C GLY A 191 1.84 -11.49 13.04
N ARG A 192 2.54 -10.35 13.15
CA ARG A 192 4.01 -10.29 13.25
C ARG A 192 4.52 -10.72 14.62
N LYS A 193 3.69 -10.64 15.67
CA LYS A 193 4.04 -11.04 17.04
C LYS A 193 3.08 -12.10 17.58
N SER A 194 2.44 -12.90 16.72
CA SER A 194 1.44 -13.91 17.14
C SER A 194 0.34 -13.33 18.05
N GLN A 195 -0.06 -12.08 17.86
CA GLN A 195 -0.92 -11.38 18.83
C GLN A 195 -2.40 -11.80 18.79
N THR A 196 -2.79 -12.64 17.83
CA THR A 196 -4.16 -13.16 17.75
C THR A 196 -4.18 -14.65 17.38
N ALA A 197 -5.17 -15.37 17.91
CA ALA A 197 -5.36 -16.80 17.71
C ALA A 197 -6.27 -17.13 16.52
N SER A 198 -7.05 -16.15 16.02
CA SER A 198 -8.05 -16.38 14.96
C SER A 198 -7.86 -15.50 13.73
N ILE A 199 -8.21 -16.02 12.56
CA ILE A 199 -8.18 -15.26 11.29
C ILE A 199 -9.26 -14.17 11.29
N GLU A 200 -10.43 -14.43 11.88
CA GLU A 200 -11.51 -13.43 12.04
C GLU A 200 -11.01 -12.20 12.82
N GLY A 201 -10.41 -12.39 14.00
CA GLY A 201 -9.86 -11.28 14.80
C GLY A 201 -8.73 -10.54 14.09
N PHE A 202 -7.90 -11.27 13.33
CA PHE A 202 -6.85 -10.68 12.52
C PHE A 202 -7.36 -9.83 11.35
N ILE A 203 -8.53 -10.14 10.78
CA ILE A 203 -9.13 -9.39 9.66
C ILE A 203 -9.97 -8.21 10.18
N ARG A 204 -10.74 -8.40 11.25
CA ARG A 204 -11.56 -7.33 11.85
C ARG A 204 -10.72 -6.16 12.38
N GLY A 205 -9.54 -6.45 12.92
CA GLY A 205 -8.63 -5.41 13.43
C GLY A 205 -8.25 -4.37 12.38
N PRO A 206 -7.71 -4.77 11.21
CA PRO A 206 -7.36 -3.84 10.14
C PRO A 206 -8.54 -3.20 9.42
N LEU A 207 -9.71 -3.86 9.34
CA LEU A 207 -10.92 -3.21 8.82
C LEU A 207 -11.20 -1.89 9.57
N PHE A 208 -11.19 -1.94 10.90
CA PHE A 208 -11.35 -0.73 11.70
C PHE A 208 -10.10 0.16 11.70
N ASN A 209 -8.92 -0.38 12.02
CA ASN A 209 -7.73 0.43 12.27
C ASN A 209 -7.12 1.07 11.01
N HIS A 210 -7.35 0.50 9.83
CA HIS A 210 -6.79 0.99 8.56
C HIS A 210 -7.82 1.53 7.58
N LEU A 211 -9.08 1.06 7.61
CA LEU A 211 -10.14 1.57 6.73
C LEU A 211 -11.16 2.42 7.50
N GLY A 212 -11.22 2.28 8.83
CA GLY A 212 -12.24 2.92 9.65
C GLY A 212 -13.52 2.10 9.78
N LEU A 213 -13.72 1.08 8.94
CA LEU A 213 -14.96 0.32 8.85
C LEU A 213 -15.26 -0.52 10.09
N THR A 214 -16.51 -0.49 10.54
CA THR A 214 -17.02 -1.37 11.59
C THR A 214 -17.65 -2.64 11.01
N THR A 215 -17.62 -3.70 11.82
CA THR A 215 -18.24 -4.98 11.48
C THR A 215 -18.55 -5.80 12.73
N ASP A 216 -19.73 -6.40 12.75
CA ASP A 216 -20.13 -7.33 13.80
C ASP A 216 -19.28 -8.62 13.76
N PRO A 217 -19.02 -9.27 14.91
CA PRO A 217 -18.43 -10.60 14.92
C PRO A 217 -19.31 -11.61 14.18
N LEU A 218 -18.67 -12.61 13.57
CA LEU A 218 -19.40 -13.73 12.97
C LEU A 218 -20.22 -14.44 14.04
N SER A 219 -21.45 -14.83 13.71
CA SER A 219 -22.25 -15.69 14.59
C SER A 219 -21.59 -17.06 14.78
N ASP A 220 -21.92 -17.77 15.87
CA ASP A 220 -21.43 -19.14 16.08
C ASP A 220 -21.77 -20.08 14.92
N ALA A 221 -22.92 -19.87 14.27
CA ALA A 221 -23.32 -20.62 13.08
C ALA A 221 -22.44 -20.31 11.87
N GLN A 222 -22.11 -19.04 11.63
CA GLN A 222 -21.18 -18.64 10.58
C GLN A 222 -19.77 -19.18 10.86
N ARG A 223 -19.25 -19.05 12.08
CA ARG A 223 -17.93 -19.62 12.44
C ARG A 223 -17.87 -21.12 12.23
N ALA A 224 -18.91 -21.86 12.62
CA ALA A 224 -18.99 -23.30 12.39
C ALA A 224 -19.09 -23.69 10.91
N ALA A 225 -19.48 -22.75 10.04
CA ALA A 225 -19.56 -22.94 8.59
C ALA A 225 -18.32 -22.48 7.83
N LEU A 226 -17.33 -21.88 8.51
CA LEU A 226 -16.08 -21.47 7.88
C LEU A 226 -15.33 -22.69 7.29
N PRO A 227 -14.50 -22.49 6.25
CA PRO A 227 -13.74 -23.58 5.64
C PRO A 227 -12.83 -24.35 6.60
N VAL A 228 -12.34 -23.67 7.64
CA VAL A 228 -11.50 -24.21 8.71
C VAL A 228 -12.04 -23.74 10.05
N ASP A 229 -12.08 -24.62 11.04
CA ASP A 229 -12.37 -24.23 12.42
C ASP A 229 -11.17 -23.51 13.02
N SER A 230 -11.18 -22.18 12.97
CA SER A 230 -10.21 -21.34 13.67
C SER A 230 -10.68 -20.94 15.07
N SER A 231 -11.80 -21.47 15.56
CA SER A 231 -12.27 -21.19 16.91
C SER A 231 -11.45 -22.06 17.87
N SER A 232 -10.49 -21.44 18.56
CA SER A 232 -9.69 -22.09 19.59
C SER A 232 -10.60 -22.54 20.74
N ARG A 233 -11.18 -23.74 20.65
CA ARG A 233 -12.05 -24.31 21.72
C ARG A 233 -11.26 -25.00 22.82
N GLU A 234 -9.96 -25.23 22.62
CA GLU A 234 -9.06 -25.80 23.61
C GLU A 234 -8.27 -24.69 24.31
N THR A 235 -8.71 -24.31 25.51
CA THR A 235 -7.92 -23.45 26.41
C THR A 235 -6.69 -24.23 26.88
N SER A 236 -5.49 -23.83 26.46
CA SER A 236 -4.26 -24.37 27.03
C SER A 236 -3.73 -23.44 28.11
N GLN A 237 -3.95 -23.81 29.37
CA GLN A 237 -3.14 -23.48 30.55
C GLN A 237 -2.50 -22.08 30.68
N GLY A 238 -3.15 -20.99 30.27
CA GLY A 238 -2.81 -19.65 30.73
C GLY A 238 -3.61 -19.34 32.00
N GLU A 239 -2.96 -19.04 33.13
CA GLU A 239 -3.66 -18.39 34.24
C GLU A 239 -4.26 -17.10 33.69
N PHE A 240 -5.60 -16.99 33.72
CA PHE A 240 -6.33 -15.79 33.32
C PHE A 240 -6.03 -14.67 34.33
N GLY A 241 -4.86 -14.04 34.20
CA GLY A 241 -4.45 -12.92 35.01
C GLY A 241 -5.26 -11.69 34.66
N LEU A 242 -5.69 -10.93 35.67
CA LEU A 242 -6.31 -9.60 35.48
C LEU A 242 -5.43 -8.65 34.64
N SER A 243 -4.13 -8.92 34.53
CA SER A 243 -3.18 -8.20 33.67
C SER A 243 -3.39 -8.46 32.18
N GLN A 244 -3.69 -9.68 31.74
CA GLN A 244 -3.88 -10.00 30.32
C GLN A 244 -5.19 -9.41 29.76
N ALA A 245 -6.21 -9.23 30.61
CA ALA A 245 -7.47 -8.58 30.21
C ALA A 245 -7.29 -7.08 29.87
N ALA A 246 -6.19 -6.46 30.29
CA ALA A 246 -5.87 -5.05 30.07
C ALA A 246 -4.86 -4.80 28.94
N LEU A 247 -4.23 -5.86 28.39
CA LEU A 247 -3.26 -5.75 27.30
C LEU A 247 -4.01 -5.53 25.97
N ARG A 248 -3.98 -4.31 25.45
CA ARG A 248 -4.50 -4.00 24.11
C ARG A 248 -3.57 -4.61 23.07
N THR A 249 -4.12 -5.42 22.16
CA THR A 249 -3.38 -5.91 21.00
C THR A 249 -3.51 -4.90 19.86
N ALA A 250 -2.39 -4.53 19.28
CA ALA A 250 -2.39 -3.69 18.09
C ALA A 250 -2.72 -4.54 16.86
N GLN A 251 -3.47 -3.96 15.92
CA GLN A 251 -3.79 -4.55 14.61
C GLN A 251 -4.68 -5.80 14.64
N ALA A 252 -5.28 -6.15 15.77
CA ALA A 252 -6.25 -7.24 15.89
C ALA A 252 -7.49 -6.71 16.62
N ALA A 253 -8.68 -7.19 16.24
CA ALA A 253 -9.90 -6.91 16.97
C ALA A 253 -10.16 -8.05 17.94
N VAL A 254 -10.60 -7.70 19.14
CA VAL A 254 -11.16 -8.68 20.06
C VAL A 254 -12.64 -8.87 19.73
N LEU A 255 -13.20 -10.07 20.00
CA LEU A 255 -14.52 -10.50 19.52
C LEU A 255 -15.66 -9.47 19.68
N ASP A 256 -15.64 -8.62 20.70
CA ASP A 256 -16.67 -7.59 20.98
C ASP A 256 -16.15 -6.14 20.90
N ASP A 257 -14.95 -5.91 20.34
CA ASP A 257 -14.37 -4.57 20.28
C ASP A 257 -14.88 -3.79 19.05
N GLN A 258 -15.10 -2.48 19.25
CA GLN A 258 -15.37 -1.46 18.22
C GLN A 258 -16.40 -1.83 17.13
N LEU A 259 -17.66 -1.93 17.56
CA LEU A 259 -18.82 -2.17 16.68
C LEU A 259 -19.47 -0.90 16.14
N LEU A 260 -18.96 0.27 16.53
CA LEU A 260 -19.49 1.58 16.19
C LEU A 260 -18.34 2.55 15.96
N ASP A 261 -18.51 3.49 15.05
CA ASP A 261 -17.63 4.64 14.90
C ASP A 261 -18.38 5.99 14.92
N ASP A 262 -17.66 7.07 14.59
CA ASP A 262 -18.17 8.45 14.63
C ASP A 262 -18.22 9.07 13.22
N ASP A 263 -18.59 8.29 12.20
CA ASP A 263 -18.91 8.82 10.87
C ASP A 263 -20.44 8.96 10.61
N ALA A 264 -20.80 9.24 9.35
CA ALA A 264 -22.20 9.46 8.96
C ALA A 264 -22.88 8.24 8.34
N ALA A 265 -22.11 7.19 8.04
CA ALA A 265 -22.62 5.92 7.53
C ALA A 265 -23.30 5.12 8.65
N PRO A 266 -24.28 4.25 8.34
CA PRO A 266 -24.89 3.41 9.35
C PRO A 266 -24.04 2.18 9.68
N ASP A 267 -23.73 1.98 10.96
CA ASP A 267 -23.01 0.79 11.43
C ASP A 267 -23.89 -0.49 11.42
N PRO A 268 -23.29 -1.67 11.18
CA PRO A 268 -21.95 -1.84 10.64
C PRO A 268 -21.88 -1.59 9.13
N GLU A 269 -20.79 -0.99 8.65
CA GLU A 269 -20.59 -0.67 7.24
C GLU A 269 -20.25 -1.93 6.41
N LEU A 270 -19.61 -2.91 7.05
CA LEU A 270 -19.35 -4.23 6.48
C LEU A 270 -20.25 -5.31 7.11
N SER A 271 -21.06 -5.95 6.28
CA SER A 271 -21.96 -7.02 6.71
C SER A 271 -21.21 -8.27 7.19
N THR A 272 -21.83 -9.08 8.06
CA THR A 272 -21.23 -10.34 8.52
C THR A 272 -21.11 -11.40 7.42
N ASP A 273 -21.90 -11.31 6.36
CA ASP A 273 -21.77 -12.18 5.19
C ASP A 273 -20.54 -11.80 4.36
N ASP A 274 -20.28 -10.51 4.16
CA ASP A 274 -19.05 -10.03 3.53
C ASP A 274 -17.82 -10.37 4.36
N LEU A 275 -17.91 -10.23 5.70
CA LEU A 275 -16.85 -10.67 6.62
C LEU A 275 -16.61 -12.17 6.51
N PHE A 276 -17.67 -12.99 6.46
CA PHE A 276 -17.57 -14.44 6.30
C PHE A 276 -16.85 -14.81 5.00
N ASP A 277 -17.21 -14.16 3.90
CA ASP A 277 -16.59 -14.37 2.59
C ASP A 277 -15.10 -13.95 2.62
N LEU A 278 -14.77 -12.82 3.23
CA LEU A 278 -13.39 -12.33 3.36
C LEU A 278 -12.51 -13.26 4.24
N VAL A 279 -13.02 -13.72 5.38
CA VAL A 279 -12.33 -14.70 6.24
C VAL A 279 -12.13 -16.01 5.48
N SER A 280 -13.15 -16.47 4.75
CA SER A 280 -13.09 -17.69 3.95
C SER A 280 -12.10 -17.60 2.81
N PHE A 281 -12.02 -16.45 2.11
CA PHE A 281 -10.99 -16.19 1.10
C PHE A 281 -9.59 -16.38 1.67
N SER A 282 -9.28 -15.75 2.81
CA SER A 282 -8.00 -15.90 3.50
C SER A 282 -7.71 -17.35 3.91
N MET A 283 -8.70 -18.08 4.43
CA MET A 283 -8.55 -19.50 4.80
C MET A 283 -8.30 -20.42 3.59
N LEU A 284 -8.83 -20.05 2.43
CA LEU A 284 -8.81 -20.88 1.23
C LEU A 284 -7.67 -20.53 0.26
N LEU A 285 -6.87 -19.50 0.54
CA LEU A 285 -5.65 -19.19 -0.22
C LEU A 285 -4.65 -20.36 -0.10
N ALA A 286 -4.23 -20.89 -1.24
CA ALA A 286 -3.33 -22.03 -1.29
C ALA A 286 -1.90 -21.69 -0.83
N VAL A 287 -1.14 -22.73 -0.51
CA VAL A 287 0.32 -22.63 -0.41
C VAL A 287 0.88 -22.51 -1.83
N PRO A 288 1.84 -21.61 -2.11
CA PRO A 288 2.47 -21.55 -3.41
C PRO A 288 3.15 -22.85 -3.78
N SER A 289 3.02 -23.24 -5.05
CA SER A 289 3.68 -24.41 -5.60
C SER A 289 5.20 -24.25 -5.46
N LEU A 290 5.83 -25.23 -4.80
CA LEU A 290 7.28 -25.27 -4.67
C LEU A 290 7.91 -25.59 -6.03
N GLU A 291 9.03 -24.94 -6.32
CA GLU A 291 9.81 -25.24 -7.51
C GLU A 291 10.67 -26.49 -7.30
N PRO A 292 10.90 -27.30 -8.35
CA PRO A 292 11.89 -28.37 -8.29
C PRO A 292 13.28 -27.81 -7.95
N LEU A 293 13.96 -28.41 -6.98
CA LEU A 293 15.31 -28.02 -6.62
C LEU A 293 16.28 -28.31 -7.78
N THR A 294 17.03 -27.28 -8.18
CA THR A 294 18.22 -27.45 -9.04
C THR A 294 19.39 -27.96 -8.20
N PRO A 295 20.50 -28.42 -8.80
CA PRO A 295 21.72 -28.76 -8.04
C PRO A 295 22.22 -27.62 -7.14
N GLU A 296 22.07 -26.37 -7.59
CA GLU A 296 22.40 -25.17 -6.82
C GLU A 296 21.42 -24.96 -5.65
N GLY A 297 20.12 -25.17 -5.88
CA GLY A 297 19.12 -25.11 -4.82
C GLY A 297 19.31 -26.20 -3.76
N GLU A 298 19.71 -27.40 -4.16
CA GLU A 298 20.04 -28.49 -3.23
C GLU A 298 21.28 -28.18 -2.39
N ALA A 299 22.33 -27.60 -3.00
CA ALA A 299 23.48 -27.09 -2.26
C ALA A 299 23.07 -25.96 -1.29
N GLY A 300 22.15 -25.09 -1.71
CA GLY A 300 21.58 -24.03 -0.88
C GLY A 300 20.80 -24.54 0.32
N ARG A 301 20.04 -25.62 0.14
CA ARG A 301 19.35 -26.32 1.24
C ARG A 301 20.34 -26.86 2.26
N GLN A 302 21.46 -27.44 1.82
CA GLN A 302 22.52 -27.86 2.73
C GLN A 302 23.13 -26.67 3.49
N VAL A 303 23.32 -25.53 2.83
CA VAL A 303 23.77 -24.30 3.49
C VAL A 303 22.77 -23.85 4.57
N PHE A 304 21.47 -23.90 4.29
CA PHE A 304 20.40 -23.58 5.24
C PHE A 304 20.46 -24.48 6.49
N GLU A 305 20.61 -25.79 6.30
CA GLU A 305 20.72 -26.77 7.38
C GLU A 305 22.01 -26.58 8.20
N ASP A 306 23.16 -26.52 7.54
CA ASP A 306 24.46 -26.35 8.19
C ASP A 306 24.59 -25.02 8.93
N ALA A 307 23.92 -23.97 8.43
CA ALA A 307 23.87 -22.67 9.10
C ALA A 307 22.95 -22.70 10.32
N GLY A 308 22.13 -23.74 10.52
CA GLY A 308 21.18 -23.85 11.62
C GLY A 308 19.96 -22.95 11.46
N CYS A 309 19.61 -22.53 10.23
CA CYS A 309 18.42 -21.72 9.98
C CYS A 309 17.13 -22.44 10.40
N GLY A 310 17.13 -23.77 10.32
CA GLY A 310 15.99 -24.62 10.68
C GLY A 310 15.65 -24.68 12.16
N GLY A 311 16.45 -24.06 13.05
CA GLY A 311 16.13 -23.95 14.49
C GLY A 311 14.84 -23.17 14.72
N CYS A 312 14.70 -22.01 14.07
CA CYS A 312 13.46 -21.21 14.09
C CYS A 312 12.62 -21.41 12.82
N HIS A 313 13.27 -21.52 11.64
CA HIS A 313 12.58 -21.76 10.36
C HIS A 313 12.37 -23.26 10.12
N ALA A 314 11.67 -23.92 11.04
CA ALA A 314 11.41 -25.35 11.04
C ALA A 314 10.81 -25.83 9.70
N PRO A 315 11.48 -26.74 8.96
CA PRO A 315 11.04 -27.13 7.61
C PRO A 315 9.64 -27.73 7.56
N ARG A 316 9.19 -28.40 8.63
CA ARG A 316 7.88 -29.05 8.71
C ARG A 316 7.16 -28.78 10.02
N LEU A 317 5.85 -28.58 9.93
CA LEU A 317 4.91 -28.70 11.04
C LEU A 317 3.89 -29.81 10.73
N GLU A 318 3.52 -30.60 11.74
CA GLU A 318 2.54 -31.66 11.58
C GLU A 318 1.11 -31.10 11.67
N GLY A 319 0.35 -31.26 10.58
CA GLY A 319 -1.06 -30.87 10.50
C GLY A 319 -1.99 -32.07 10.35
N PRO A 320 -3.32 -31.88 10.51
CA PRO A 320 -4.30 -32.95 10.35
C PRO A 320 -4.34 -33.54 8.93
N ARG A 321 -3.81 -32.81 7.94
CA ARG A 321 -3.68 -33.23 6.54
C ARG A 321 -2.33 -33.92 6.23
N GLY A 322 -1.44 -33.98 7.21
CA GLY A 322 -0.05 -34.42 7.09
C GLY A 322 0.96 -33.26 7.20
N PRO A 323 2.27 -33.55 7.04
CA PRO A 323 3.34 -32.57 7.18
C PRO A 323 3.20 -31.37 6.22
N LEU A 324 3.29 -30.15 6.75
CA LEU A 324 3.23 -28.88 6.01
C LEU A 324 4.65 -28.28 5.87
N PRO A 325 5.09 -27.80 4.68
CA PRO A 325 6.43 -27.25 4.46
C PRO A 325 6.56 -25.80 4.94
N VAL A 326 6.26 -25.50 6.20
CA VAL A 326 6.04 -24.09 6.63
C VAL A 326 7.34 -23.27 6.66
N TYR A 327 8.48 -23.89 6.98
CA TYR A 327 9.75 -23.19 7.26
C TYR A 327 9.58 -22.11 8.34
N SER A 328 8.92 -22.50 9.42
CA SER A 328 8.57 -21.68 10.57
C SER A 328 8.09 -22.59 11.68
N ASP A 329 8.41 -22.27 12.92
CA ASP A 329 7.82 -22.88 14.11
C ASP A 329 6.59 -22.11 14.66
N LEU A 330 6.38 -20.88 14.17
CA LEU A 330 5.31 -19.96 14.57
C LEU A 330 5.49 -19.37 15.99
N LEU A 331 6.67 -19.55 16.57
CA LEU A 331 7.04 -19.02 17.88
C LEU A 331 7.66 -17.63 17.76
N LEU A 332 7.70 -16.93 18.88
CA LEU A 332 8.41 -15.67 19.05
C LEU A 332 9.89 -15.95 19.28
N HIS A 333 10.74 -15.17 18.62
CA HIS A 333 12.19 -15.18 18.82
C HIS A 333 12.72 -13.75 18.97
N ASP A 334 13.72 -13.55 19.83
CA ASP A 334 14.46 -12.30 19.92
C ASP A 334 15.31 -12.08 18.65
N MET A 335 14.97 -11.03 17.89
CA MET A 335 15.66 -10.64 16.65
C MET A 335 16.82 -9.67 16.89
N GLY A 336 17.10 -9.32 18.15
CA GLY A 336 18.17 -8.42 18.58
C GLY A 336 17.83 -6.93 18.48
N ASP A 337 18.67 -6.10 19.11
CA ASP A 337 18.45 -4.64 19.22
C ASP A 337 18.32 -3.92 17.87
N ALA A 338 19.03 -4.39 16.84
CA ALA A 338 19.00 -3.75 15.52
C ALA A 338 17.64 -3.87 14.82
N LEU A 339 16.85 -4.88 15.18
CA LEU A 339 15.51 -5.15 14.65
C LEU A 339 14.41 -4.94 15.70
N ALA A 340 14.75 -4.40 16.86
CA ALA A 340 13.76 -4.02 17.85
C ALA A 340 12.90 -2.84 17.35
N ASP A 341 11.61 -2.86 17.70
CA ASP A 341 10.69 -1.75 17.44
C ASP A 341 10.15 -1.10 18.72
N ASP A 342 10.55 -1.61 19.89
CA ASP A 342 10.12 -1.18 21.22
C ASP A 342 8.60 -1.23 21.47
N ILE A 343 7.82 -1.88 20.59
CA ILE A 343 6.37 -2.05 20.72
C ILE A 343 6.07 -3.39 21.39
N ASP A 344 5.52 -3.35 22.59
CA ASP A 344 5.08 -4.56 23.29
C ASP A 344 3.66 -4.95 22.79
N GLN A 345 3.43 -6.21 22.39
CA GLN A 345 2.12 -6.72 21.93
C GLN A 345 1.75 -8.01 22.67
N GLY A 346 0.82 -7.91 23.62
CA GLY A 346 0.54 -9.02 24.53
C GLY A 346 1.78 -9.29 25.38
N GLU A 347 2.30 -10.51 25.33
CA GLU A 347 3.54 -10.87 26.04
C GLU A 347 4.79 -10.70 25.18
N ALA A 348 4.66 -10.41 23.89
CA ALA A 348 5.81 -10.17 23.01
C ALA A 348 6.41 -8.79 23.29
N SER A 349 7.70 -8.73 23.58
CA SER A 349 8.45 -7.48 23.72
C SER A 349 8.74 -6.82 22.37
N GLY A 350 9.26 -5.59 22.41
CA GLY A 350 9.77 -4.87 21.25
C GLY A 350 10.81 -5.62 20.39
N ARG A 351 11.49 -6.63 20.94
CA ARG A 351 12.54 -7.39 20.25
C ARG A 351 12.06 -8.69 19.61
N GLU A 352 10.87 -9.13 19.99
CA GLU A 352 10.39 -10.46 19.66
C GLU A 352 9.42 -10.45 18.49
N PHE A 353 9.66 -11.34 17.54
CA PHE A 353 8.83 -11.51 16.35
C PHE A 353 8.57 -12.97 16.07
N ARG A 354 7.39 -13.24 15.51
CA ARG A 354 7.00 -14.54 15.01
C ARG A 354 7.79 -14.86 13.75
N THR A 355 8.40 -16.04 13.68
CA THR A 355 8.94 -16.55 12.40
C THR A 355 7.81 -16.59 11.37
N GLN A 356 7.96 -15.86 10.27
CA GLN A 356 6.96 -15.91 9.20
C GLN A 356 7.19 -17.17 8.35
N PRO A 357 6.14 -17.86 7.88
CA PRO A 357 6.28 -18.91 6.88
C PRO A 357 7.07 -18.40 5.67
N LEU A 358 8.01 -19.20 5.15
CA LEU A 358 8.80 -18.83 3.97
C LEU A 358 8.11 -19.16 2.64
N TRP A 359 6.81 -19.49 2.69
CA TRP A 359 5.99 -19.71 1.51
C TRP A 359 5.94 -18.48 0.62
N GLY A 360 6.35 -18.64 -0.64
CA GLY A 360 6.28 -17.54 -1.62
C GLY A 360 7.31 -16.45 -1.37
N VAL A 361 8.33 -16.68 -0.52
CA VAL A 361 9.30 -15.66 -0.12
C VAL A 361 9.98 -14.99 -1.31
N SER A 362 10.09 -15.67 -2.45
CA SER A 362 10.63 -15.13 -3.70
C SER A 362 9.89 -13.91 -4.27
N ALA A 363 8.60 -13.75 -3.96
CA ALA A 363 7.73 -12.78 -4.62
C ALA A 363 7.09 -11.73 -3.69
N VAL A 364 7.28 -11.87 -2.37
CA VAL A 364 6.58 -11.08 -1.33
C VAL A 364 7.47 -10.04 -0.65
N GLY A 365 8.64 -9.73 -1.22
CA GLY A 365 9.48 -8.63 -0.74
C GLY A 365 8.72 -7.29 -0.72
N PRO A 366 9.22 -6.27 0.02
CA PRO A 366 10.48 -6.27 0.76
C PRO A 366 10.44 -7.13 2.04
N TYR A 367 11.60 -7.36 2.65
CA TYR A 367 11.78 -8.36 3.70
C TYR A 367 11.91 -7.73 5.10
N LEU A 368 11.78 -8.58 6.12
CA LEU A 368 11.68 -8.25 7.56
C LEU A 368 10.31 -7.65 7.94
N HIS A 369 10.15 -7.30 9.21
CA HIS A 369 8.86 -6.85 9.74
C HIS A 369 8.47 -5.45 9.27
N ASP A 370 9.43 -4.65 8.82
CA ASP A 370 9.31 -3.25 8.42
C ASP A 370 9.70 -2.99 6.96
N GLY A 371 10.08 -4.02 6.21
CA GLY A 371 10.44 -3.89 4.80
C GLY A 371 11.79 -3.24 4.54
N ARG A 372 12.67 -3.06 5.54
CA ARG A 372 13.96 -2.36 5.34
C ARG A 372 14.94 -3.09 4.41
N ALA A 373 14.74 -4.38 4.15
CA ALA A 373 15.63 -5.19 3.33
C ALA A 373 15.05 -5.43 1.92
N GLU A 374 15.81 -5.08 0.89
CA GLU A 374 15.41 -5.26 -0.52
C GLU A 374 15.68 -6.68 -1.03
N THR A 375 16.68 -7.36 -0.46
CA THR A 375 17.09 -8.70 -0.88
C THR A 375 17.05 -9.68 0.29
N MET A 376 16.82 -10.97 -0.01
CA MET A 376 16.86 -12.02 1.01
C MET A 376 18.20 -12.08 1.72
N LEU A 377 19.32 -11.88 1.01
CA LEU A 377 20.65 -11.89 1.61
C LEU A 377 20.82 -10.72 2.59
N GLN A 378 20.38 -9.51 2.23
CA GLN A 378 20.37 -8.39 3.18
C GLN A 378 19.52 -8.71 4.40
N ALA A 379 18.32 -9.28 4.21
CA ALA A 379 17.46 -9.67 5.31
C ALA A 379 18.15 -10.67 6.25
N ILE A 380 18.76 -11.74 5.70
CA ILE A 380 19.54 -12.72 6.47
C ILE A 380 20.65 -12.04 7.26
N LEU A 381 21.42 -11.15 6.64
CA LEU A 381 22.55 -10.48 7.30
C LEU A 381 22.14 -9.46 8.38
N LEU A 382 20.88 -9.02 8.38
CA LEU A 382 20.31 -8.16 9.41
C LEU A 382 19.79 -8.92 10.64
N HIS A 383 19.68 -10.26 10.59
CA HIS A 383 19.26 -11.04 11.75
C HIS A 383 20.26 -10.91 12.91
N GLY A 384 19.73 -10.73 14.11
CA GLY A 384 20.47 -10.69 15.37
C GLY A 384 19.77 -11.55 16.44
N GLY A 385 20.08 -11.30 17.71
CA GLY A 385 19.47 -12.03 18.83
C GLY A 385 19.73 -13.54 18.73
N GLU A 386 18.68 -14.35 18.83
CA GLU A 386 18.75 -15.82 18.74
C GLU A 386 19.28 -16.28 17.37
N ALA A 387 18.97 -15.54 16.30
CA ALA A 387 19.41 -15.87 14.94
C ALA A 387 20.86 -15.45 14.64
N GLN A 388 21.56 -14.79 15.57
CA GLN A 388 22.91 -14.24 15.38
C GLN A 388 23.92 -15.31 14.92
N ALA A 389 23.92 -16.47 15.56
CA ALA A 389 24.86 -17.55 15.23
C ALA A 389 24.64 -18.09 13.81
N ALA A 390 23.38 -18.27 13.41
CA ALA A 390 23.04 -18.71 12.06
C ALA A 390 23.42 -17.66 11.01
N ARG A 391 23.12 -16.39 11.28
CA ARG A 391 23.52 -15.27 10.41
C ARG A 391 25.03 -15.20 10.22
N ASP A 392 25.81 -15.32 11.29
CA ASP A 392 27.28 -15.25 11.22
C ASP A 392 27.88 -16.43 10.43
N ARG A 393 27.29 -17.63 10.56
CA ARG A 393 27.64 -18.79 9.72
C ARG A 393 27.40 -18.51 8.23
N VAL A 394 26.29 -17.87 7.86
CA VAL A 394 26.03 -17.47 6.46
C VAL A 394 27.00 -16.38 6.00
N ALA A 395 27.23 -15.36 6.83
CA ALA A 395 28.13 -14.25 6.52
C ALA A 395 29.59 -14.72 6.27
N ALA A 396 30.02 -15.77 6.98
CA ALA A 396 31.35 -16.36 6.84
C ALA A 396 31.52 -17.24 5.58
N ARG A 397 30.43 -17.63 4.91
CA ARG A 397 30.50 -18.47 3.71
C ARG A 397 30.92 -17.68 2.46
N PRO A 398 31.56 -18.34 1.48
CA PRO A 398 31.84 -17.72 0.18
C PRO A 398 30.56 -17.22 -0.50
N GLY A 399 30.67 -16.14 -1.29
CA GLY A 399 29.51 -15.56 -1.99
C GLY A 399 28.76 -16.54 -2.91
N ALA A 400 29.45 -17.57 -3.44
CA ALA A 400 28.80 -18.63 -4.20
C ALA A 400 27.84 -19.47 -3.35
N GLU A 401 28.20 -19.78 -2.11
CA GLU A 401 27.35 -20.53 -1.17
C GLU A 401 26.20 -19.67 -0.64
N GLN A 402 26.44 -18.36 -0.43
CA GLN A 402 25.37 -17.40 -0.12
C GLN A 402 24.34 -17.32 -1.26
N ALA A 403 24.80 -17.29 -2.52
CA ALA A 403 23.93 -17.31 -3.69
C ALA A 403 23.16 -18.63 -3.82
N GLN A 404 23.76 -19.76 -3.44
CA GLN A 404 23.08 -21.05 -3.38
C GLN A 404 21.97 -21.04 -2.33
N LEU A 405 22.21 -20.52 -1.13
CA LEU A 405 21.18 -20.34 -0.10
C LEU A 405 20.00 -19.51 -0.64
N VAL A 406 20.28 -18.39 -1.30
CA VAL A 406 19.24 -17.57 -1.93
C VAL A 406 18.50 -18.37 -3.02
N ALA A 407 19.19 -19.18 -3.82
CA ALA A 407 18.56 -20.02 -4.84
C ALA A 407 17.60 -21.06 -4.24
N PHE A 408 17.92 -21.60 -3.06
CA PHE A 408 17.01 -22.47 -2.30
C PHE A 408 15.77 -21.72 -1.79
N LEU A 409 15.95 -20.54 -1.18
CA LEU A 409 14.81 -19.73 -0.72
C LEU A 409 13.89 -19.32 -1.87
N MET A 410 14.47 -19.02 -3.03
CA MET A 410 13.72 -18.72 -4.24
C MET A 410 12.88 -19.90 -4.75
N SER A 411 13.23 -21.15 -4.40
CA SER A 411 12.44 -22.32 -4.80
C SER A 411 11.22 -22.58 -3.90
N LEU A 412 11.02 -21.80 -2.84
CA LEU A 412 9.87 -21.93 -1.92
C LEU A 412 8.56 -21.33 -2.51
N GLY A 413 8.51 -21.24 -3.84
CA GLY A 413 7.37 -20.88 -4.66
C GLY A 413 7.33 -19.40 -5.05
N GLY A 414 6.66 -19.11 -6.17
CA GLY A 414 6.34 -17.75 -6.62
C GLY A 414 7.34 -17.09 -7.56
N ARG A 415 8.46 -17.74 -7.93
CA ARG A 415 9.52 -17.08 -8.71
C ARG A 415 9.08 -16.71 -10.12
N ASP A 416 8.21 -17.51 -10.73
CA ASP A 416 7.59 -17.25 -12.03
C ASP A 416 6.56 -16.11 -11.98
N GLN A 417 6.03 -15.81 -10.79
CA GLN A 417 5.11 -14.71 -10.52
C GLN A 417 5.80 -13.48 -9.91
N TYR A 418 7.13 -13.49 -9.78
CA TYR A 418 7.89 -12.34 -9.29
C TYR A 418 7.91 -11.19 -10.31
N SER A 419 7.71 -9.96 -9.81
CA SER A 419 8.00 -8.72 -10.52
C SER A 419 8.78 -7.74 -9.63
N PRO A 420 9.65 -6.87 -10.21
CA PRO A 420 10.22 -5.72 -9.52
C PRO A 420 9.20 -4.65 -9.08
N GLY A 421 7.97 -4.70 -9.60
CA GLY A 421 6.83 -3.88 -9.19
C GLY A 421 5.57 -4.74 -9.12
N LEU A 422 4.45 -4.25 -9.67
CA LEU A 422 3.20 -5.02 -9.75
C LEU A 422 2.91 -5.52 -11.17
N VAL A 423 3.51 -4.91 -12.20
CA VAL A 423 3.29 -5.38 -13.57
C VAL A 423 4.06 -6.68 -13.79
N PRO A 424 3.41 -7.79 -14.20
CA PRO A 424 4.09 -9.03 -14.56
C PRO A 424 5.17 -8.83 -15.62
N MET A 425 6.26 -9.59 -15.51
CA MET A 425 7.42 -9.43 -16.38
C MET A 425 7.13 -9.66 -17.87
N ASP A 426 6.12 -10.46 -18.19
CA ASP A 426 5.68 -10.81 -19.54
C ASP A 426 4.44 -10.04 -20.03
N GLU A 427 3.86 -9.18 -19.19
CA GLU A 427 2.72 -8.36 -19.59
C GLU A 427 3.15 -7.32 -20.65
N PRO A 428 2.55 -7.33 -21.86
CA PRO A 428 2.87 -6.35 -22.90
C PRO A 428 2.31 -4.96 -22.57
N ALA A 429 2.95 -3.91 -23.08
CA ALA A 429 2.36 -2.57 -23.05
C ALA A 429 1.00 -2.53 -23.77
N PRO A 430 0.04 -1.70 -23.29
CA PRO A 430 -1.20 -1.46 -24.00
C PRO A 430 -0.98 -0.87 -25.39
N ASP A 431 -1.88 -1.21 -26.32
CA ASP A 431 -1.86 -0.69 -27.68
C ASP A 431 -2.18 0.82 -27.74
N PHE A 432 -1.79 1.48 -28.82
CA PHE A 432 -2.22 2.85 -29.12
C PHE A 432 -3.76 2.95 -29.11
N GLY A 433 -4.28 3.98 -28.44
CA GLY A 433 -5.71 4.21 -28.31
C GLY A 433 -6.37 3.42 -27.18
N ALA A 434 -5.64 2.54 -26.49
CA ALA A 434 -6.07 1.96 -25.22
C ALA A 434 -5.65 2.85 -24.04
N TRP A 435 -6.29 2.65 -22.90
CA TRP A 435 -5.85 3.23 -21.63
C TRP A 435 -4.40 2.80 -21.33
N GLY A 436 -3.57 3.75 -20.87
CA GLY A 436 -2.15 3.48 -20.59
C GLY A 436 -1.29 3.23 -21.85
N GLY A 437 -1.87 3.33 -23.04
CA GLY A 437 -1.17 3.17 -24.31
C GLY A 437 -0.42 4.44 -24.73
N PRO A 438 0.45 4.33 -25.74
CA PRO A 438 1.16 5.49 -26.28
C PRO A 438 0.21 6.44 -27.04
N VAL A 439 0.61 7.69 -27.22
CA VAL A 439 -0.12 8.75 -27.95
C VAL A 439 -0.26 8.49 -29.45
N ARG A 440 0.56 7.58 -30.00
CA ARG A 440 0.49 7.09 -31.37
C ARG A 440 1.06 5.68 -31.45
N ALA A 441 0.77 4.97 -32.52
CA ALA A 441 1.42 3.68 -32.78
C ALA A 441 2.95 3.83 -32.82
N MET A 442 3.65 2.92 -32.14
CA MET A 442 5.12 2.91 -32.00
C MET A 442 5.68 1.59 -32.51
N SER A 443 6.92 1.61 -32.99
CA SER A 443 7.62 0.38 -33.42
C SER A 443 9.13 0.46 -33.22
N GLY A 444 9.81 -0.68 -33.27
CA GLY A 444 11.26 -0.76 -33.17
C GLY A 444 11.80 -0.16 -31.87
N ARG A 445 12.77 0.75 -31.99
CA ARG A 445 13.42 1.40 -30.84
C ARG A 445 12.45 2.23 -29.99
N GLU A 446 11.43 2.81 -30.60
CA GLU A 446 10.48 3.66 -29.89
C GLU A 446 9.60 2.84 -28.94
N ALA A 447 9.00 1.75 -29.44
CA ALA A 447 8.21 0.84 -28.62
C ALA A 447 9.05 0.22 -27.49
N ALA A 448 10.31 -0.15 -27.78
CA ALA A 448 11.22 -0.67 -26.76
C ALA A 448 11.52 0.35 -25.66
N ARG A 449 11.63 1.65 -26.01
CA ARG A 449 11.88 2.72 -25.04
C ARG A 449 10.63 3.03 -24.21
N PHE A 450 9.45 3.04 -24.82
CA PHE A 450 8.18 3.16 -24.10
C PHE A 450 8.02 2.05 -23.07
N GLU A 451 8.25 0.79 -23.47
CA GLU A 451 8.17 -0.36 -22.57
C GLU A 451 9.21 -0.30 -21.44
N ALA A 452 10.44 0.09 -21.74
CA ALA A 452 11.46 0.27 -20.71
C ALA A 452 11.08 1.37 -19.69
N GLY A 453 10.50 2.47 -20.16
CA GLY A 453 10.00 3.53 -19.28
C GLY A 453 8.75 3.13 -18.48
N ARG A 454 7.85 2.34 -19.08
CA ARG A 454 6.69 1.74 -18.38
C ARG A 454 7.14 0.83 -17.23
N ARG A 455 8.16 -0.01 -17.46
CA ARG A 455 8.74 -0.86 -16.42
C ARG A 455 9.45 -0.05 -15.35
N LEU A 456 10.12 1.04 -15.72
CA LEU A 456 10.73 1.95 -14.77
C LEU A 456 9.68 2.65 -13.89
N PHE A 457 8.54 3.02 -14.46
CA PHE A 457 7.39 3.61 -13.76
C PHE A 457 6.78 2.68 -12.71
N ASP A 458 6.73 1.38 -13.02
CA ASP A 458 6.25 0.33 -12.13
C ASP A 458 7.25 -0.11 -11.05
N ARG A 459 8.55 0.05 -11.33
CA ARG A 459 9.65 -0.49 -10.52
C ARG A 459 9.68 0.14 -9.12
N GLU A 460 9.62 -0.73 -8.12
CA GLU A 460 9.80 -0.34 -6.73
C GLU A 460 11.28 -0.08 -6.40
N ARG A 461 11.48 0.89 -5.51
CA ARG A 461 12.75 1.27 -4.90
C ARG A 461 12.70 0.92 -3.42
N GLY A 462 13.84 0.64 -2.82
CA GLY A 462 13.95 0.48 -1.38
C GLY A 462 15.01 1.39 -0.78
N LEU A 463 15.18 1.29 0.54
CA LEU A 463 16.12 2.14 1.28
C LEU A 463 17.58 1.95 0.85
N ALA A 464 17.96 0.76 0.41
CA ALA A 464 19.33 0.49 -0.04
C ALA A 464 19.63 1.12 -1.42
N SER A 465 18.59 1.50 -2.16
CA SER A 465 18.67 2.30 -3.38
C SER A 465 18.53 3.81 -3.15
N GLY A 466 18.46 4.27 -1.90
CA GLY A 466 18.35 5.68 -1.50
C GLY A 466 16.91 6.21 -1.51
N LEU A 467 15.91 5.31 -1.43
CA LEU A 467 14.52 5.73 -1.24
C LEU A 467 14.37 6.49 0.07
N GLY A 468 13.77 7.67 0.00
CA GLY A 468 13.17 8.30 1.14
C GLY A 468 14.15 8.88 2.14
N ALA A 469 15.20 9.57 1.72
CA ALA A 469 16.12 10.26 2.62
C ALA A 469 15.57 11.64 3.08
N PRO A 470 15.00 11.84 4.28
CA PRO A 470 14.45 10.84 5.18
C PRO A 470 12.94 10.58 4.97
N ARG A 471 12.28 11.14 3.94
CA ARG A 471 10.81 11.07 3.79
C ARG A 471 10.35 10.82 2.35
N PHE A 472 9.25 10.09 2.19
CA PHE A 472 8.66 9.73 0.88
C PHE A 472 7.15 9.45 0.98
N ASN A 473 6.46 9.53 -0.16
CA ASN A 473 5.04 9.18 -0.32
C ASN A 473 4.84 7.86 -1.07
N GLY A 474 5.77 7.51 -1.96
CA GLY A 474 5.73 6.29 -2.76
C GLY A 474 7.12 5.66 -2.87
N ASP A 475 7.18 4.40 -3.29
CA ASP A 475 8.40 3.67 -3.63
C ASP A 475 8.57 3.47 -5.15
N SER A 476 7.60 3.93 -5.93
CA SER A 476 7.53 3.90 -7.38
C SER A 476 6.59 5.01 -7.86
N CYS A 477 6.60 5.36 -9.15
CA CYS A 477 5.60 6.27 -9.70
C CYS A 477 4.20 5.64 -9.71
N ARG A 478 4.13 4.32 -9.98
CA ARG A 478 2.89 3.54 -9.89
C ARG A 478 2.24 3.62 -8.51
N ALA A 479 2.99 3.67 -7.41
CA ALA A 479 2.45 3.67 -6.05
C ALA A 479 1.29 4.66 -5.85
N CYS A 480 1.30 5.78 -6.59
CA CYS A 480 0.23 6.77 -6.56
C CYS A 480 -0.56 6.87 -7.89
N HIS A 481 0.03 6.51 -9.04
CA HIS A 481 -0.55 6.75 -10.38
C HIS A 481 -0.92 5.47 -11.14
N PHE A 482 -2.07 4.85 -10.83
CA PHE A 482 -2.36 3.49 -11.30
C PHE A 482 -3.82 3.17 -11.62
N GLU A 483 -4.78 4.09 -11.43
CA GLU A 483 -6.20 3.81 -11.70
C GLU A 483 -6.72 4.58 -12.93
N PRO A 484 -7.32 3.91 -13.92
CA PRO A 484 -7.62 2.47 -13.99
C PRO A 484 -6.44 1.59 -14.45
N VAL A 485 -5.36 2.21 -14.95
CA VAL A 485 -4.13 1.55 -15.40
C VAL A 485 -2.92 2.41 -15.04
N LEU A 486 -1.70 1.93 -15.29
CA LEU A 486 -0.47 2.71 -15.11
C LEU A 486 -0.55 4.12 -15.72
N GLY A 487 -0.17 5.12 -14.93
CA GLY A 487 -0.29 6.54 -15.27
C GLY A 487 -1.66 7.12 -14.95
N GLY A 488 -2.57 6.33 -14.37
CA GLY A 488 -3.88 6.74 -13.89
C GLY A 488 -3.85 7.63 -12.64
N ALA A 489 -5.03 7.97 -12.14
CA ALA A 489 -5.20 8.66 -10.86
C ALA A 489 -4.98 7.71 -9.68
N GLY A 490 -4.87 8.27 -8.47
CA GLY A 490 -4.78 7.50 -7.23
C GLY A 490 -6.05 7.63 -6.37
N PRO A 491 -6.42 6.59 -5.59
CA PRO A 491 -7.50 6.68 -4.62
C PRO A 491 -7.11 7.57 -3.40
N LEU A 492 -8.08 7.88 -2.53
CA LEU A 492 -7.85 8.74 -1.36
C LEU A 492 -6.69 8.29 -0.46
N GLY A 493 -6.49 6.98 -0.31
CA GLY A 493 -5.43 6.38 0.50
C GLY A 493 -4.00 6.53 -0.05
N VAL A 494 -3.82 7.29 -1.13
CA VAL A 494 -2.51 7.71 -1.66
C VAL A 494 -2.48 9.21 -1.97
N ASN A 495 -3.42 10.00 -1.43
CA ASN A 495 -3.35 11.45 -1.53
C ASN A 495 -2.07 11.96 -0.85
N VAL A 496 -1.46 12.98 -1.43
CA VAL A 496 -0.32 13.65 -0.80
C VAL A 496 -0.86 14.64 0.23
N MET A 497 -0.44 14.52 1.48
CA MET A 497 -0.81 15.48 2.51
C MET A 497 0.09 16.71 2.43
N ARG A 498 -0.53 17.89 2.32
CA ARG A 498 0.16 19.18 2.45
C ARG A 498 -0.10 19.78 3.83
N HIS A 499 0.87 20.52 4.34
CA HIS A 499 0.77 21.25 5.62
C HIS A 499 1.32 22.68 5.53
N GLY A 500 0.79 23.54 6.38
CA GLY A 500 1.11 24.97 6.43
C GLY A 500 0.82 25.62 7.77
N ILE A 501 1.28 26.87 7.92
CA ILE A 501 1.07 27.67 9.14
C ILE A 501 0.25 28.91 8.76
N ALA A 502 -0.99 28.96 9.22
CA ALA A 502 -1.77 30.19 9.35
C ALA A 502 -1.26 30.97 10.56
N ASN A 503 -0.56 32.09 10.33
CA ASN A 503 -0.05 32.92 11.41
C ASN A 503 -1.14 33.81 12.04
N ALA A 504 -0.78 34.53 13.10
CA ALA A 504 -1.73 35.39 13.84
C ALA A 504 -2.30 36.55 13.00
N GLU A 505 -1.61 36.94 11.92
CA GLU A 505 -2.03 37.96 10.97
C GLU A 505 -2.92 37.42 9.85
N GLY A 506 -3.29 36.13 9.88
CA GLY A 506 -4.11 35.50 8.85
C GLY A 506 -3.38 35.30 7.52
N ARG A 507 -2.05 35.13 7.56
CA ARG A 507 -1.22 34.83 6.37
C ARG A 507 -0.69 33.40 6.43
N PHE A 508 -0.56 32.79 5.26
CA PHE A 508 0.14 31.53 5.09
C PHE A 508 1.65 31.72 5.28
N VAL A 509 2.27 30.79 5.99
CA VAL A 509 3.72 30.66 6.13
C VAL A 509 4.09 29.20 5.84
N PRO A 510 5.00 28.94 4.88
CA PRO A 510 5.44 27.58 4.60
C PRO A 510 6.21 27.01 5.79
N PRO A 511 6.03 25.73 6.14
CA PRO A 511 6.83 25.07 7.15
C PRO A 511 8.30 25.01 6.74
N ALA A 512 9.22 25.03 7.71
CA ALA A 512 10.66 25.00 7.44
C ALA A 512 11.12 23.72 6.73
N VAL A 513 10.33 22.65 6.87
CA VAL A 513 10.58 21.32 6.29
C VAL A 513 9.89 21.09 4.94
N GLY A 514 9.39 22.17 4.31
CA GLY A 514 8.59 22.13 3.09
C GLY A 514 7.10 21.90 3.36
N THR A 515 6.25 22.09 2.35
CA THR A 515 4.79 21.98 2.46
C THR A 515 4.26 20.56 2.27
N ILE A 516 5.10 19.59 1.88
CA ILE A 516 4.72 18.18 1.83
C ILE A 516 4.90 17.56 3.20
N LEU A 517 3.83 16.97 3.72
CA LEU A 517 3.86 16.12 4.88
C LEU A 517 3.75 14.67 4.42
N HIS A 518 4.93 14.07 4.22
CA HIS A 518 5.06 12.73 3.68
C HIS A 518 4.30 11.67 4.48
N ARG A 519 3.94 10.60 3.78
CA ARG A 519 3.27 9.44 4.36
C ARG A 519 4.24 8.53 5.13
N GLU A 520 5.46 8.36 4.64
CA GLU A 520 6.46 7.43 5.19
C GLU A 520 7.82 8.10 5.42
N THR A 521 8.71 7.39 6.13
CA THR A 521 10.08 7.82 6.43
C THR A 521 11.06 6.65 6.42
N ALA A 522 12.29 6.89 5.94
CA ALA A 522 13.40 5.95 6.07
C ALA A 522 14.02 5.92 7.48
N LEU A 523 13.60 6.82 8.37
CA LEU A 523 14.06 6.86 9.75
C LEU A 523 13.27 5.85 10.59
N ILE A 524 13.83 4.66 10.74
CA ILE A 524 13.30 3.63 11.64
C ILE A 524 13.08 4.23 13.05
N GLY A 525 11.99 3.85 13.70
CA GLY A 525 11.64 4.35 15.04
C GLY A 525 10.91 5.69 15.04
N HIS A 526 10.63 6.27 13.86
CA HIS A 526 9.97 7.57 13.72
C HIS A 526 8.74 7.46 12.82
N ALA A 527 7.71 8.25 13.12
CA ALA A 527 6.61 8.50 12.21
C ALA A 527 6.76 9.88 11.54
N PRO A 528 6.24 10.07 10.33
CA PRO A 528 6.18 11.39 9.73
C PRO A 528 5.14 12.23 10.46
N VAL A 529 5.63 13.19 11.24
CA VAL A 529 4.80 14.15 11.99
C VAL A 529 4.87 15.53 11.34
N ALA A 530 3.77 16.27 11.44
CA ALA A 530 3.73 17.67 11.02
C ALA A 530 4.68 18.52 11.87
N GLN A 531 5.12 19.66 11.34
CA GLN A 531 5.78 20.65 12.18
C GLN A 531 4.79 21.12 13.26
N ALA A 532 5.22 21.24 14.52
CA ALA A 532 4.32 21.54 15.65
C ALA A 532 3.45 22.81 15.48
N ALA A 533 3.94 23.79 14.71
CA ALA A 533 3.19 25.02 14.42
C ALA A 533 2.19 24.90 13.25
N ALA A 534 2.23 23.79 12.50
CA ALA A 534 1.35 23.56 11.37
C ALA A 534 -0.11 23.40 11.83
N ASN A 535 -0.99 24.18 11.23
CA ASN A 535 -2.42 24.24 11.55
C ASN A 535 -3.31 24.31 10.30
N VAL A 536 -2.71 24.30 9.11
CA VAL A 536 -3.40 24.15 7.83
C VAL A 536 -2.98 22.80 7.25
N PHE A 537 -3.96 21.97 6.92
CA PHE A 537 -3.75 20.65 6.32
C PHE A 537 -4.65 20.50 5.10
N GLU A 538 -4.09 20.06 4.00
CA GLU A 538 -4.80 19.99 2.73
C GLU A 538 -4.39 18.70 2.00
N PRO A 539 -5.34 17.79 1.71
CA PRO A 539 -5.03 16.62 0.90
C PRO A 539 -4.90 17.05 -0.57
N ARG A 540 -3.97 16.42 -1.28
CA ARG A 540 -3.82 16.55 -2.73
C ARG A 540 -4.09 15.21 -3.38
N GLN A 541 -5.21 15.14 -4.08
CA GLN A 541 -5.60 14.02 -4.92
C GLN A 541 -4.50 13.75 -5.94
N THR A 542 -4.13 12.49 -6.16
CA THR A 542 -3.10 12.15 -7.13
C THR A 542 -3.70 12.14 -8.54
N PRO A 543 -3.40 13.13 -9.40
CA PRO A 543 -4.03 13.23 -10.72
C PRO A 543 -3.49 12.14 -11.65
N HIS A 544 -4.24 11.81 -12.71
CA HIS A 544 -3.70 11.01 -13.79
C HIS A 544 -2.62 11.77 -14.57
N LEU A 545 -1.75 11.02 -15.27
CA LEU A 545 -0.61 11.50 -16.05
C LEU A 545 -0.81 11.32 -17.57
N PHE A 546 -2.01 10.94 -18.00
CA PHE A 546 -2.32 10.79 -19.42
C PHE A 546 -2.19 12.10 -20.20
N GLY A 547 -1.52 12.05 -21.35
CA GLY A 547 -1.44 13.16 -22.30
C GLY A 547 -0.51 14.30 -21.90
N LEU A 548 0.32 14.16 -20.86
CA LEU A 548 1.20 15.25 -20.40
C LEU A 548 2.18 15.71 -21.48
N GLY A 549 2.63 14.84 -22.38
CA GLY A 549 3.47 15.24 -23.51
C GLY A 549 2.78 16.21 -24.48
N LEU A 550 1.45 16.14 -24.62
CA LEU A 550 0.68 17.09 -25.43
C LEU A 550 0.63 18.47 -24.76
N ILE A 551 0.50 18.49 -23.43
CA ILE A 551 0.51 19.72 -22.61
C ILE A 551 1.91 20.37 -22.60
N ASP A 552 2.97 19.57 -22.45
CA ASP A 552 4.36 20.05 -22.49
C ASP A 552 4.69 20.73 -23.83
N ALA A 553 4.13 20.21 -24.92
CA ALA A 553 4.33 20.72 -26.27
C ALA A 553 3.56 22.02 -26.60
N LEU A 554 2.60 22.45 -25.77
CA LEU A 554 1.83 23.66 -26.02
C LEU A 554 2.74 24.90 -25.96
N PRO A 555 2.67 25.83 -26.93
CA PRO A 555 3.39 27.10 -26.82
C PRO A 555 2.88 27.90 -25.61
N GLU A 556 3.77 28.55 -24.85
CA GLU A 556 3.37 29.38 -23.70
C GLU A 556 2.38 30.47 -24.11
N ALA A 557 2.58 31.06 -25.28
CA ALA A 557 1.68 32.08 -25.83
C ALA A 557 0.23 31.60 -26.00
N VAL A 558 0.01 30.29 -26.22
CA VAL A 558 -1.34 29.72 -26.33
C VAL A 558 -2.03 29.66 -24.96
N ILE A 559 -1.28 29.31 -23.90
CA ILE A 559 -1.80 29.35 -22.52
C ILE A 559 -2.09 30.79 -22.12
N MET A 560 -1.13 31.69 -22.33
CA MET A 560 -1.24 33.10 -21.96
C MET A 560 -2.37 33.84 -22.71
N ALA A 561 -2.71 33.41 -23.93
CA ALA A 561 -3.76 34.06 -24.73
C ALA A 561 -5.16 33.91 -24.13
N ASN A 562 -5.37 32.96 -23.21
CA ASN A 562 -6.66 32.76 -22.54
C ASN A 562 -6.76 33.47 -21.17
N ALA A 563 -5.69 34.13 -20.73
CA ALA A 563 -5.67 34.79 -19.42
C ALA A 563 -6.35 36.16 -19.45
N ASP A 564 -7.17 36.45 -18.45
CA ASP A 564 -7.84 37.75 -18.26
C ASP A 564 -7.76 38.20 -16.78
N PRO A 565 -6.55 38.36 -16.21
CA PRO A 565 -6.37 38.49 -14.76
C PRO A 565 -7.05 39.71 -14.12
N ASP A 566 -7.46 40.68 -14.94
CA ASP A 566 -8.17 41.89 -14.52
C ASP A 566 -9.68 41.83 -14.83
N ASP A 567 -10.19 40.70 -15.37
CA ASP A 567 -11.57 40.49 -15.85
C ASP A 567 -12.04 41.65 -16.77
N ALA A 568 -11.16 42.03 -17.70
CA ALA A 568 -11.31 43.22 -18.53
C ALA A 568 -11.70 42.92 -19.98
N VAL A 569 -11.54 41.66 -20.44
CA VAL A 569 -11.85 41.22 -21.81
C VAL A 569 -13.25 40.63 -21.89
N SER A 570 -13.61 39.67 -21.03
CA SER A 570 -14.95 39.06 -20.98
C SER A 570 -15.89 39.79 -20.02
N ALA A 571 -15.37 40.35 -18.92
CA ALA A 571 -16.15 40.98 -17.84
C ALA A 571 -17.26 40.05 -17.31
N ASP A 572 -16.93 38.77 -17.16
CA ASP A 572 -17.82 37.68 -16.74
C ASP A 572 -17.52 37.20 -15.31
N GLY A 573 -16.55 37.81 -14.63
CA GLY A 573 -16.15 37.48 -13.27
C GLY A 573 -15.12 36.36 -13.19
N ILE A 574 -14.56 35.92 -14.32
CA ILE A 574 -13.57 34.85 -14.42
C ILE A 574 -12.23 35.49 -14.80
N THR A 575 -11.21 35.32 -13.95
CA THR A 575 -9.94 36.02 -14.14
C THR A 575 -8.90 35.17 -14.87
N GLY A 576 -8.87 33.86 -14.67
CA GLY A 576 -7.94 32.95 -15.36
C GLY A 576 -6.49 33.46 -15.38
N ARG A 577 -5.71 33.17 -14.33
CA ARG A 577 -4.36 33.72 -14.19
C ARG A 577 -3.27 32.74 -14.62
N VAL A 578 -2.26 33.24 -15.32
CA VAL A 578 -1.03 32.47 -15.60
C VAL A 578 -0.27 32.22 -14.30
N SER A 579 0.13 30.97 -14.08
CA SER A 579 1.07 30.63 -13.00
C SER A 579 2.52 30.83 -13.45
N TYR A 580 3.34 31.35 -12.55
CA TYR A 580 4.78 31.49 -12.73
C TYR A 580 5.55 30.76 -11.63
N THR A 581 6.63 30.09 -12.03
CA THR A 581 7.63 29.54 -11.10
C THR A 581 8.43 30.66 -10.43
N ASP A 582 9.17 30.33 -9.37
CA ASP A 582 10.02 31.29 -8.66
C ASP A 582 11.12 31.92 -9.54
N ASP A 583 11.54 31.23 -10.61
CA ASP A 583 12.48 31.73 -11.62
C ASP A 583 11.80 32.41 -12.83
N GLY A 584 10.48 32.59 -12.79
CA GLY A 584 9.72 33.39 -13.75
C GLY A 584 9.31 32.66 -15.03
N ARG A 585 9.38 31.33 -15.08
CA ARG A 585 8.88 30.52 -16.20
C ARG A 585 7.38 30.27 -16.07
N VAL A 586 6.70 30.08 -17.20
CA VAL A 586 5.27 29.73 -17.20
C VAL A 586 5.10 28.31 -16.65
N GLY A 587 4.28 28.21 -15.62
CA GLY A 587 3.92 26.98 -14.95
C GLY A 587 2.86 26.17 -15.71
N ARG A 588 2.92 24.83 -15.65
CA ARG A 588 2.08 23.93 -16.45
C ARG A 588 1.56 22.71 -15.69
N PHE A 589 2.41 22.10 -14.87
CA PHE A 589 2.13 20.82 -14.21
C PHE A 589 1.91 20.99 -12.70
N GLY A 590 1.24 20.00 -12.11
CA GLY A 590 0.74 20.08 -10.73
C GLY A 590 -0.62 20.77 -10.64
N TRP A 591 -1.21 20.70 -9.44
CA TRP A 591 -2.53 21.28 -9.15
C TRP A 591 -2.54 22.80 -9.13
N LYS A 592 -1.40 23.45 -8.91
CA LYS A 592 -1.24 24.91 -8.92
C LYS A 592 -0.33 25.38 -10.06
N ALA A 593 -0.18 24.53 -11.08
CA ALA A 593 0.67 24.75 -12.23
C ALA A 593 2.11 25.12 -11.83
N GLN A 594 2.64 24.63 -10.72
CA GLN A 594 3.88 25.11 -10.12
C GLN A 594 5.16 24.60 -10.81
N VAL A 595 5.05 23.68 -11.79
CA VAL A 595 6.19 23.10 -12.51
C VAL A 595 6.13 23.46 -14.01
N PRO A 596 7.23 23.92 -14.64
CA PRO A 596 7.18 24.56 -15.96
C PRO A 596 7.38 23.63 -17.15
N SER A 597 7.90 22.41 -16.95
CA SER A 597 8.12 21.43 -18.02
C SER A 597 8.03 20.01 -17.51
N LEU A 598 7.82 19.05 -18.41
CA LEU A 598 7.74 17.63 -18.05
C LEU A 598 9.06 17.08 -17.51
N ALA A 599 10.21 17.59 -17.98
CA ALA A 599 11.52 17.22 -17.46
C ALA A 599 11.70 17.67 -15.99
N GLU A 600 11.25 18.88 -15.66
CA GLU A 600 11.26 19.39 -14.28
C GLU A 600 10.27 18.62 -13.41
N PHE A 601 9.11 18.25 -13.95
CA PHE A 601 8.08 17.47 -13.23
C PHE A 601 8.58 16.10 -12.80
N VAL A 602 9.28 15.39 -13.69
CA VAL A 602 9.90 14.10 -13.34
C VAL A 602 10.96 14.27 -12.26
N ARG A 603 11.82 15.29 -12.37
CA ARG A 603 12.87 15.55 -11.39
C ARG A 603 12.31 15.94 -10.02
N ASP A 604 11.28 16.78 -10.02
CA ASP A 604 10.57 17.17 -8.81
C ASP A 604 9.93 15.95 -8.16
N ALA A 605 9.24 15.10 -8.92
CA ALA A 605 8.63 13.87 -8.39
C ALA A 605 9.65 12.92 -7.74
N PHE A 606 10.82 12.68 -8.37
CA PHE A 606 11.87 11.86 -7.75
C PHE A 606 12.34 12.43 -6.40
N GLY A 607 12.55 13.75 -6.30
CA GLY A 607 13.05 14.37 -5.08
C GLY A 607 11.98 14.63 -4.01
N ALA A 608 10.81 15.08 -4.41
CA ALA A 608 9.72 15.50 -3.54
C ALA A 608 8.84 14.33 -3.09
N GLU A 609 8.60 13.35 -3.96
CA GLU A 609 7.67 12.23 -3.68
C GLU A 609 8.40 10.95 -3.29
N LEU A 610 9.56 10.64 -3.90
CA LEU A 610 10.36 9.44 -3.56
C LEU A 610 11.55 9.77 -2.64
N GLY A 611 11.88 11.04 -2.45
CA GLY A 611 12.99 11.45 -1.57
C GLY A 611 14.37 11.07 -2.10
N MET A 612 14.53 10.92 -3.41
CA MET A 612 15.79 10.51 -4.08
C MET A 612 16.49 11.70 -4.74
N THR A 613 17.80 11.65 -4.88
CA THR A 613 18.55 12.66 -5.64
C THR A 613 18.61 12.35 -7.13
N VAL A 614 18.69 13.41 -7.93
CA VAL A 614 18.77 13.40 -9.39
C VAL A 614 20.04 14.10 -9.84
N ALA A 615 20.63 13.61 -10.94
CA ALA A 615 21.81 14.25 -11.52
C ALA A 615 21.57 15.72 -11.90
N TYR A 616 22.57 16.59 -11.68
CA TYR A 616 22.53 17.98 -12.16
C TYR A 616 22.44 18.04 -13.69
N GLN A 617 21.56 18.89 -14.21
CA GLN A 617 21.44 19.18 -15.64
C GLN A 617 21.31 20.69 -15.85
N PRO A 618 22.13 21.30 -16.74
CA PRO A 618 22.07 22.74 -16.99
C PRO A 618 20.68 23.20 -17.43
N GLY A 619 20.17 24.24 -16.78
CA GLY A 619 18.87 24.85 -17.10
C GLY A 619 17.67 24.18 -16.44
N LEU A 620 17.86 23.07 -15.72
CA LEU A 620 16.84 22.47 -14.86
C LEU A 620 17.07 22.89 -13.41
N THR A 621 16.01 23.31 -12.72
CA THR A 621 16.08 23.87 -11.36
C THR A 621 15.34 23.04 -10.32
N PHE A 622 14.55 22.04 -10.74
CA PHE A 622 13.81 21.16 -9.85
C PHE A 622 14.58 19.86 -9.58
N GLY A 623 14.13 19.17 -8.52
CA GLY A 623 14.72 17.94 -8.01
C GLY A 623 15.84 18.19 -7.00
N ARG A 624 16.08 17.18 -6.17
CA ARG A 624 17.13 17.21 -5.16
C ARG A 624 18.45 16.75 -5.77
N LEU A 625 19.54 17.47 -5.54
CA LEU A 625 20.86 17.08 -6.08
C LEU A 625 21.73 16.32 -5.08
N HIS A 626 21.49 16.53 -3.79
CA HIS A 626 22.25 15.97 -2.68
C HIS A 626 21.36 15.72 -1.49
N ASP A 627 21.66 14.67 -0.74
CA ASP A 627 21.21 14.51 0.64
C ASP A 627 22.30 13.94 1.55
N GLU A 628 21.90 13.50 2.74
CA GLU A 628 22.80 13.06 3.82
C GLU A 628 22.51 11.62 4.21
N ASP A 629 22.20 10.76 3.24
CA ASP A 629 22.11 9.32 3.48
C ASP A 629 23.46 8.59 3.19
N ALA A 630 23.43 7.26 3.22
CA ALA A 630 24.62 6.42 2.99
C ALA A 630 24.78 5.96 1.53
N VAL A 631 23.83 6.30 0.67
CA VAL A 631 23.79 6.00 -0.76
C VAL A 631 24.50 7.14 -1.50
N ALA A 632 25.03 6.83 -2.68
CA ALA A 632 25.88 7.77 -3.40
C ALA A 632 25.06 8.60 -4.39
N ASP A 633 25.05 9.92 -4.19
CA ASP A 633 24.45 10.84 -5.14
C ASP A 633 25.11 10.78 -6.53
N PRO A 634 24.33 10.89 -7.63
CA PRO A 634 22.87 10.84 -7.63
C PRO A 634 22.35 9.40 -7.60
N GLU A 635 21.29 9.12 -6.84
CA GLU A 635 20.60 7.82 -6.91
C GLU A 635 19.95 7.60 -8.27
N VAL A 636 19.40 8.68 -8.85
CA VAL A 636 18.73 8.66 -10.16
C VAL A 636 19.64 9.28 -11.23
N PRO A 637 20.25 8.46 -12.12
CA PRO A 637 21.10 8.95 -13.19
C PRO A 637 20.28 9.66 -14.28
N VAL A 638 20.96 10.46 -15.12
CA VAL A 638 20.32 11.23 -16.19
C VAL A 638 19.50 10.33 -17.12
N GLU A 639 20.06 9.19 -17.51
CA GLU A 639 19.43 8.28 -18.47
C GLU A 639 18.11 7.71 -17.95
N GLU A 640 18.01 7.52 -16.64
CA GLU A 640 16.80 7.03 -15.98
C GLU A 640 15.72 8.12 -15.90
N ALA A 641 16.09 9.32 -15.48
CA ALA A 641 15.19 10.48 -15.47
C ALA A 641 14.66 10.82 -16.88
N GLU A 642 15.51 10.73 -17.91
CA GLU A 642 15.11 10.93 -19.29
C GLU A 642 14.20 9.81 -19.81
N LEU A 643 14.44 8.56 -19.41
CA LEU A 643 13.58 7.44 -19.79
C LEU A 643 12.17 7.59 -19.19
N MET A 644 12.08 8.05 -17.94
CA MET A 644 10.81 8.37 -17.29
C MET A 644 10.09 9.52 -18.02
N ARG A 645 10.79 10.62 -18.30
CA ARG A 645 10.25 11.74 -19.09
C ARG A 645 9.71 11.27 -20.43
N ASP A 646 10.47 10.44 -21.15
CA ASP A 646 10.08 9.95 -22.48
C ASP A 646 8.84 9.07 -22.43
N PHE A 647 8.69 8.25 -21.38
CA PHE A 647 7.47 7.48 -21.16
C PHE A 647 6.26 8.39 -20.94
N LEU A 648 6.34 9.37 -20.03
CA LEU A 648 5.24 10.31 -19.77
C LEU A 648 4.93 11.22 -20.98
N ALA A 649 5.95 11.58 -21.76
CA ALA A 649 5.77 12.35 -22.99
C ALA A 649 5.05 11.54 -24.07
N ALA A 650 5.27 10.22 -24.08
CA ALA A 650 4.65 9.29 -25.00
C ALA A 650 3.29 8.77 -24.52
N LEU A 651 2.94 8.88 -23.24
CA LEU A 651 1.70 8.38 -22.67
C LEU A 651 0.50 9.17 -23.21
N GLY A 652 -0.38 8.47 -23.95
CA GLY A 652 -1.50 9.10 -24.65
C GLY A 652 -2.62 9.57 -23.71
N PRO A 653 -3.45 10.54 -24.13
CA PRO A 653 -4.74 10.76 -23.50
C PRO A 653 -5.61 9.50 -23.65
N PRO A 654 -6.51 9.23 -22.70
CA PRO A 654 -7.37 8.05 -22.77
C PRO A 654 -8.39 8.15 -23.92
N PRO A 655 -8.91 7.01 -24.40
CA PRO A 655 -9.91 7.00 -25.46
C PRO A 655 -11.23 7.62 -24.98
N ARG A 656 -11.78 8.50 -25.81
CA ARG A 656 -13.10 9.09 -25.60
C ARG A 656 -14.19 8.06 -25.93
N ALA A 657 -15.25 8.01 -25.13
CA ALA A 657 -16.40 7.13 -25.40
C ALA A 657 -17.18 7.59 -26.65
N GLU A 658 -17.70 6.64 -27.43
CA GLU A 658 -18.58 6.95 -28.56
C GLU A 658 -20.01 7.25 -28.06
N GLY A 659 -20.68 8.25 -28.65
CA GLY A 659 -22.08 8.58 -28.36
C GLY A 659 -22.53 9.89 -29.00
N ASP A 660 -23.83 10.03 -29.25
CA ASP A 660 -24.42 11.33 -29.64
C ASP A 660 -24.65 12.17 -28.39
N VAL A 661 -23.66 13.01 -28.08
CA VAL A 661 -23.64 13.87 -26.88
C VAL A 661 -23.62 15.36 -27.23
N GLN A 662 -24.07 15.71 -28.43
CA GLN A 662 -24.08 17.11 -28.89
C GLN A 662 -24.97 17.99 -28.01
N ALA A 663 -26.12 17.46 -27.56
CA ALA A 663 -26.99 18.17 -26.62
C ALA A 663 -26.26 18.46 -25.29
N GLY A 664 -25.51 17.49 -24.77
CA GLY A 664 -24.72 17.66 -23.55
C GLY A 664 -23.59 18.68 -23.70
N LEU A 665 -22.90 18.70 -24.84
CA LEU A 665 -21.90 19.72 -25.15
C LEU A 665 -22.53 21.13 -25.21
N GLN A 666 -23.71 21.27 -25.81
CA GLN A 666 -24.43 22.55 -25.84
C GLN A 666 -24.82 23.01 -24.43
N VAL A 667 -25.24 22.08 -23.56
CA VAL A 667 -25.51 22.39 -22.15
C VAL A 667 -24.22 22.80 -21.44
N PHE A 668 -23.11 22.10 -21.66
CA PHE A 668 -21.80 22.43 -21.09
C PHE A 668 -21.36 23.87 -21.42
N GLU A 669 -21.50 24.26 -22.69
CA GLU A 669 -21.22 25.63 -23.13
C GLU A 669 -22.21 26.64 -22.53
N ALA A 670 -23.51 26.35 -22.55
CA ALA A 670 -24.56 27.24 -22.05
C ALA A 670 -24.55 27.44 -20.53
N THR A 671 -24.06 26.46 -19.77
CA THR A 671 -23.84 26.54 -18.32
C THR A 671 -22.62 27.40 -17.97
N GLY A 672 -21.77 27.73 -18.93
CA GLY A 672 -20.54 28.52 -18.71
C GLY A 672 -19.33 27.68 -18.32
N CYS A 673 -19.43 26.34 -18.33
CA CYS A 673 -18.29 25.47 -18.01
C CYS A 673 -17.10 25.71 -18.96
N ALA A 674 -17.40 25.98 -20.23
CA ALA A 674 -16.42 26.24 -21.28
C ALA A 674 -15.62 27.53 -21.11
N ALA A 675 -15.93 28.39 -20.12
CA ALA A 675 -15.15 29.59 -19.84
C ALA A 675 -13.76 29.27 -19.28
N CYS A 676 -13.64 28.26 -18.41
CA CYS A 676 -12.35 27.76 -17.88
C CYS A 676 -11.99 26.39 -18.50
N HIS A 677 -12.99 25.53 -18.71
CA HIS A 677 -12.80 24.21 -19.34
C HIS A 677 -12.93 24.28 -20.87
N ILE A 678 -12.10 25.12 -21.49
CA ILE A 678 -12.16 25.38 -22.94
C ILE A 678 -11.94 24.08 -23.75
N PRO A 679 -12.77 23.79 -24.77
CA PRO A 679 -12.76 22.47 -25.41
C PRO A 679 -11.42 22.00 -25.96
N ALA A 680 -10.61 22.92 -26.52
CA ALA A 680 -9.30 22.59 -27.04
C ALA A 680 -8.34 23.79 -27.03
N LEU A 681 -7.04 23.48 -26.92
CA LEU A 681 -5.94 24.41 -27.15
C LEU A 681 -5.20 24.06 -28.44
N GLU A 682 -4.76 25.06 -29.20
CA GLU A 682 -3.99 24.84 -30.43
C GLU A 682 -2.54 24.43 -30.10
N GLY A 683 -2.20 23.17 -30.39
CA GLY A 683 -0.86 22.63 -30.22
C GLY A 683 -0.09 22.51 -31.54
N PRO A 684 1.20 22.15 -31.49
CA PRO A 684 2.03 22.00 -32.71
C PRO A 684 1.52 20.92 -33.68
N GLY A 685 0.78 19.92 -33.17
CA GLY A 685 0.16 18.86 -33.94
C GLY A 685 -1.31 19.10 -34.32
N GLY A 686 -1.85 20.29 -34.02
CA GLY A 686 -3.27 20.62 -34.13
C GLY A 686 -3.95 20.76 -32.76
N ALA A 687 -5.28 20.87 -32.78
CA ALA A 687 -6.10 21.04 -31.58
C ALA A 687 -5.91 19.88 -30.58
N VAL A 688 -5.60 20.23 -29.33
CA VAL A 688 -5.48 19.33 -28.18
C VAL A 688 -6.77 19.44 -27.37
N PRO A 689 -7.67 18.43 -27.39
CA PRO A 689 -8.99 18.54 -26.79
C PRO A 689 -8.97 18.21 -25.28
N LEU A 690 -8.25 19.03 -24.49
CA LEU A 690 -8.04 18.77 -23.07
C LEU A 690 -9.17 19.28 -22.16
N PHE A 691 -10.08 20.13 -22.66
CA PHE A 691 -11.12 20.77 -21.85
C PHE A 691 -10.58 21.56 -20.64
N SER A 692 -9.57 22.40 -20.90
CA SER A 692 -8.91 23.23 -19.89
C SER A 692 -8.05 24.30 -20.56
N ASP A 693 -8.00 25.48 -19.95
CA ASP A 693 -7.13 26.60 -20.34
C ASP A 693 -5.73 26.54 -19.69
N LEU A 694 -5.53 25.61 -18.75
CA LEU A 694 -4.33 25.44 -17.93
C LEU A 694 -4.01 26.65 -17.02
N LEU A 695 -4.98 27.53 -16.79
CA LEU A 695 -4.84 28.73 -15.95
C LEU A 695 -5.28 28.45 -14.52
N LEU A 696 -4.88 29.34 -13.61
CA LEU A 696 -5.29 29.36 -12.22
C LEU A 696 -6.62 30.07 -12.05
N HIS A 697 -7.54 29.44 -11.32
CA HIS A 697 -8.83 30.01 -10.95
C HIS A 697 -9.09 29.86 -9.45
N GLU A 698 -9.69 30.87 -8.83
CA GLU A 698 -10.21 30.75 -7.47
C GLU A 698 -11.48 29.91 -7.45
N ILE A 699 -11.39 28.66 -7.01
CA ILE A 699 -12.51 27.70 -6.99
C ILE A 699 -13.01 27.35 -5.58
N LEU A 700 -12.40 27.95 -4.55
CA LEU A 700 -12.73 27.75 -3.15
C LEU A 700 -13.47 28.98 -2.57
N PRO A 701 -14.24 28.82 -1.46
CA PRO A 701 -14.81 29.94 -0.71
C PRO A 701 -13.77 30.97 -0.29
N THR A 702 -14.16 32.24 -0.15
CA THR A 702 -13.24 33.36 0.15
C THR A 702 -12.51 33.23 1.49
N ASP A 703 -13.11 32.51 2.45
CA ASP A 703 -12.57 32.24 3.79
C ASP A 703 -11.87 30.88 3.89
N ALA A 704 -11.78 30.12 2.78
CA ALA A 704 -11.09 28.85 2.75
C ALA A 704 -9.58 29.02 2.97
N TRP A 705 -9.04 28.16 3.83
CA TRP A 705 -7.61 27.97 3.99
C TRP A 705 -7.12 26.85 3.09
N GLY A 706 -5.92 27.03 2.56
CA GLY A 706 -5.23 26.06 1.72
C GLY A 706 -3.73 26.29 1.77
N VAL A 707 -3.01 25.60 0.91
CA VAL A 707 -1.54 25.70 0.83
C VAL A 707 -1.14 26.52 -0.39
N GLU A 708 -0.46 27.65 -0.18
CA GLU A 708 0.13 28.44 -1.27
C GLU A 708 1.30 27.68 -1.92
N ASP A 709 1.49 27.89 -3.22
CA ASP A 709 2.58 27.26 -3.97
C ASP A 709 3.01 28.16 -5.14
N THR A 710 4.28 28.54 -5.19
CA THR A 710 4.86 29.51 -6.15
C THR A 710 4.02 30.79 -6.24
N SER A 711 3.51 31.15 -7.43
CA SER A 711 2.66 32.32 -7.63
C SER A 711 1.19 32.11 -7.25
N ALA A 712 0.75 30.88 -6.96
CA ALA A 712 -0.64 30.55 -6.68
C ALA A 712 -1.00 30.75 -5.19
N ASN A 713 -2.07 31.49 -4.94
CA ASN A 713 -2.61 31.71 -3.60
C ASN A 713 -3.33 30.46 -3.06
N MET A 714 -3.85 30.51 -1.83
CA MET A 714 -4.49 29.36 -1.19
C MET A 714 -5.68 28.77 -1.97
N ARG A 715 -6.47 29.61 -2.65
CA ARG A 715 -7.73 29.25 -3.32
C ARG A 715 -7.60 28.97 -4.81
N GLU A 716 -6.45 29.29 -5.40
CA GLU A 716 -6.23 29.18 -6.84
C GLU A 716 -5.78 27.78 -7.25
N PHE A 717 -6.45 27.16 -8.22
CA PHE A 717 -6.05 25.86 -8.77
C PHE A 717 -6.04 25.91 -10.28
N ARG A 718 -5.12 25.16 -10.88
CA ARG A 718 -5.07 24.96 -12.32
C ARG A 718 -6.32 24.20 -12.76
N THR A 719 -6.98 24.63 -13.83
CA THR A 719 -8.01 23.80 -14.47
C THR A 719 -7.39 22.46 -14.87
N ALA A 720 -7.90 21.37 -14.31
CA ALA A 720 -7.45 20.04 -14.69
C ALA A 720 -8.00 19.68 -16.08
N PRO A 721 -7.25 18.94 -16.92
CA PRO A 721 -7.81 18.37 -18.15
C PRO A 721 -9.00 17.47 -17.80
N LEU A 722 -10.07 17.51 -18.61
CA LEU A 722 -11.23 16.64 -18.38
C LEU A 722 -11.16 15.33 -19.15
N TRP A 723 -10.13 15.08 -19.98
CA TRP A 723 -9.99 13.73 -20.55
C TRP A 723 -9.74 12.70 -19.45
N GLY A 724 -10.29 11.51 -19.62
CA GLY A 724 -10.24 10.43 -18.64
C GLY A 724 -11.18 10.58 -17.45
N LEU A 725 -11.98 11.66 -17.39
CA LEU A 725 -12.84 11.99 -16.26
C LEU A 725 -13.67 10.79 -15.81
N ARG A 726 -14.22 9.98 -16.73
CA ARG A 726 -15.08 8.84 -16.35
C ARG A 726 -14.42 7.84 -15.39
N GLU A 727 -13.11 7.62 -15.48
CA GLU A 727 -12.43 6.51 -14.77
C GLU A 727 -11.37 7.00 -13.76
N THR A 728 -11.27 8.30 -13.52
CA THR A 728 -10.21 8.90 -12.68
C THR A 728 -10.73 9.55 -11.42
N ALA A 729 -11.89 9.11 -10.94
CA ALA A 729 -12.38 9.47 -9.61
C ALA A 729 -11.39 8.99 -8.53
N PRO A 730 -11.36 9.62 -7.34
CA PRO A 730 -12.18 10.75 -6.93
C PRO A 730 -11.76 12.08 -7.57
N TYR A 731 -12.69 13.02 -7.61
CA TYR A 731 -12.53 14.33 -8.25
C TYR A 731 -12.17 15.42 -7.26
N TRP A 732 -11.85 16.60 -7.81
CA TRP A 732 -11.33 17.77 -7.09
C TRP A 732 -9.91 17.59 -6.57
N HIS A 733 -9.25 18.71 -6.27
CA HIS A 733 -7.85 18.70 -5.81
C HIS A 733 -7.67 17.97 -4.46
N THR A 734 -8.74 17.82 -3.68
CA THR A 734 -8.78 17.09 -2.41
C THR A 734 -9.23 15.63 -2.55
N GLY A 735 -9.88 15.27 -3.66
CA GLY A 735 -10.57 13.98 -3.81
C GLY A 735 -11.93 13.91 -3.11
N GLU A 736 -12.49 15.03 -2.64
CA GLU A 736 -13.73 15.00 -1.84
C GLU A 736 -15.01 14.68 -2.66
N ALA A 737 -14.94 14.75 -3.99
CA ALA A 737 -16.07 14.43 -4.85
C ALA A 737 -15.98 13.00 -5.42
N GLU A 738 -16.94 12.16 -5.08
CA GLU A 738 -17.03 10.77 -5.56
C GLU A 738 -17.72 10.65 -6.93
N THR A 739 -18.45 11.68 -7.36
CA THR A 739 -19.17 11.72 -8.63
C THR A 739 -18.91 13.04 -9.35
N VAL A 740 -19.06 13.03 -10.68
CA VAL A 740 -18.94 14.25 -11.51
C VAL A 740 -19.96 15.30 -11.09
N GLU A 741 -21.19 14.87 -10.75
CA GLU A 741 -22.22 15.78 -10.25
C GLU A 741 -21.81 16.43 -8.92
N ALA A 742 -21.29 15.65 -7.97
CA ALA A 742 -20.76 16.20 -6.72
C ALA A 742 -19.62 17.19 -6.99
N ALA A 743 -18.71 16.88 -7.91
CA ALA A 743 -17.61 17.76 -8.29
C ALA A 743 -18.11 19.09 -8.87
N ILE A 744 -19.13 19.08 -9.73
CA ILE A 744 -19.76 20.30 -10.25
C ILE A 744 -20.35 21.12 -9.09
N LEU A 745 -21.04 20.46 -8.16
CA LEU A 745 -21.69 21.09 -7.02
C LEU A 745 -20.72 21.64 -5.95
N LEU A 746 -19.41 21.36 -6.03
CA LEU A 746 -18.40 21.94 -5.14
C LEU A 746 -17.81 23.27 -5.65
N HIS A 747 -18.05 23.64 -6.92
CA HIS A 747 -17.45 24.85 -7.50
C HIS A 747 -17.95 26.12 -6.79
N GLU A 748 -17.04 26.81 -6.13
CA GLU A 748 -17.23 28.13 -5.54
C GLU A 748 -16.33 29.15 -6.28
N GLY A 749 -16.22 30.38 -5.77
CA GLY A 749 -15.40 31.43 -6.39
C GLY A 749 -15.81 31.73 -7.83
N GLU A 750 -14.87 31.67 -8.76
CA GLU A 750 -15.09 31.88 -10.20
C GLU A 750 -16.02 30.81 -10.81
N GLY A 751 -16.05 29.60 -10.26
CA GLY A 751 -16.93 28.53 -10.73
C GLY A 751 -18.38 28.63 -10.25
N ARG A 752 -18.69 29.57 -9.35
CA ARG A 752 -19.99 29.66 -8.67
C ARG A 752 -21.15 29.90 -9.64
N ALA A 753 -20.95 30.73 -10.67
CA ALA A 753 -21.99 31.00 -11.66
C ALA A 753 -22.36 29.73 -12.46
N ALA A 754 -21.37 28.92 -12.83
CA ALA A 754 -21.59 27.65 -13.51
C ALA A 754 -22.27 26.62 -12.58
N GLN A 755 -21.89 26.57 -11.31
CA GLN A 755 -22.56 25.74 -10.28
C GLN A 755 -24.04 26.09 -10.14
N ASP A 756 -24.38 27.38 -10.05
CA ASP A 756 -25.77 27.84 -9.93
C ASP A 756 -26.58 27.62 -11.23
N ALA A 757 -25.94 27.81 -12.40
CA ALA A 757 -26.54 27.46 -13.69
C ALA A 757 -26.83 25.96 -13.78
N PHE A 758 -25.90 25.09 -13.36
CA PHE A 758 -26.11 23.64 -13.28
C PHE A 758 -27.30 23.28 -12.37
N ARG A 759 -27.40 23.90 -11.19
CA ARG A 759 -28.54 23.68 -10.27
C ARG A 759 -29.89 24.01 -10.92
N SER A 760 -29.92 25.01 -11.81
CA SER A 760 -31.12 25.47 -12.50
C SER A 760 -31.55 24.61 -13.70
N LEU A 761 -30.67 23.73 -14.20
CA LEU A 761 -30.97 22.84 -15.31
C LEU A 761 -32.13 21.88 -14.98
N SER A 762 -32.93 21.57 -16.00
CA SER A 762 -33.90 20.47 -15.91
C SER A 762 -33.18 19.12 -15.79
N THR A 763 -33.89 18.09 -15.31
CA THR A 763 -33.36 16.73 -15.22
C THR A 763 -32.79 16.23 -16.54
N VAL A 764 -33.47 16.51 -17.66
CA VAL A 764 -33.03 16.09 -19.00
C VAL A 764 -31.72 16.78 -19.41
N GLU A 765 -31.57 18.07 -19.09
CA GLU A 765 -30.35 18.81 -19.39
C GLU A 765 -29.18 18.33 -18.52
N LYS A 766 -29.42 18.04 -17.23
CA LYS A 766 -28.40 17.45 -16.35
C LYS A 766 -27.95 16.08 -16.85
N GLU A 767 -28.88 15.21 -17.21
CA GLU A 767 -28.58 13.90 -17.79
C GLU A 767 -27.77 14.04 -19.09
N ALA A 768 -28.13 14.98 -19.97
CA ALA A 768 -27.39 15.24 -21.20
C ALA A 768 -25.95 15.72 -20.92
N LEU A 769 -25.77 16.66 -19.98
CA LEU A 769 -24.46 17.16 -19.58
C LEU A 769 -23.60 16.05 -18.97
N LEU A 770 -24.14 15.28 -18.02
CA LEU A 770 -23.43 14.18 -17.38
C LEU A 770 -23.09 13.06 -18.38
N ALA A 771 -23.96 12.80 -19.36
CA ALA A 771 -23.67 11.86 -20.45
C ALA A 771 -22.52 12.36 -21.33
N PHE A 772 -22.46 13.65 -21.65
CA PHE A 772 -21.33 14.26 -22.37
C PHE A 772 -20.02 14.15 -21.57
N LEU A 773 -20.03 14.52 -20.29
CA LEU A 773 -18.86 14.42 -19.42
C LEU A 773 -18.42 12.97 -19.23
N GLY A 774 -19.36 12.02 -19.19
CA GLY A 774 -19.06 10.58 -19.18
C GLY A 774 -18.46 10.04 -20.48
N THR A 775 -18.41 10.85 -21.56
CA THR A 775 -17.61 10.49 -22.74
C THR A 775 -16.13 10.81 -22.57
N LEU A 776 -15.80 11.76 -21.69
CA LEU A 776 -14.46 12.32 -21.55
C LEU A 776 -13.52 11.40 -20.79
#